data_AF-A0A7V3WPT5-F1
#
_entry.id   AF-A0A7V3WPT5-F1
#
_cell.length_a   1.000
_cell.length_b   1.000
_cell.length_c   1.000
_cell.angle_alpha   90.00
_cell.angle_beta   90.00
_cell.angle_gamma   90.00
#
_symmetry.space_group_name_H-M   'P 1'
#
loop_
_entity.id
_entity.type
_entity.pdbx_description
1 polymer ?
#
loop_
_entity_poly.entity_id
_entity_poly.type
_entity_poly.pdbx_seq_one_letter_code
_entity_poly.pdbx_strand_id
1 'polypeptide(L)'
;MFWANGYVFMFWHNLQPRLAWAGIVLTAVFGWAELAQAQVPLTVLGVSDRNTYNLVAWFAVPTTNGFTYRVLLDGQPVPTDLTNWVTTVDYHELSVTRTNVSTGAVTNLLIRFIVQSERGNPEKGLIRWTPYPPIPSTASEAAGARLRIIVPATYPLGLPIPVVVWVEDESGRPRRINGLMTAPGFEANPIQVFRGVGSGMLPPAFAAGPLIYAANLAGLQTNKVIQIESTTSWTPRSGVLAASEAWPENSRIHLTAGLTVPAGVTLTIGAGTVVKLNPLVNLTNFGRIVIAGTPDRPVIFTATNIVWPEKPAGAWGGLVMRSDGVTRPQLEVNGAIFTGGAGATSWSFPSPSTSHRSEQPVLLLSNAVARLTNAAIIHTAGQVGNGCNSDLTLDHTLCQRAITCGEYVGGTILINESALIEFPNDDGVVDAAIADADYDGIYFTTGTHILMNSLFGFAKDDAIDSGSGSAGTVWVSNCWVESALHEALAWSGGGRLTWTYDSVLINSGQGIEAGWTEGSTDGSPNCFAERLLTTANSVGARFGDNYDWTYLGRLRLTNSLILYNYRDVFLKTWNNPGSGWQSNSWVDRLGQTDLRSNYLTAADARFPSNRVWNPAADGWRLAHFMTTPAGAPVGIGWAVRTNQFPMTNLLEGVPVRLSSFTTNFVRITCRFETDTGQLLASGPVEFAPGQTLNRVWPSGFDARHYSQIRAVLTDPVHGEVTGL
;
A
#
# COMPACT_ATOMS: atom_id res chain seq x y z
N MET A 1 -0.71 -56.52 44.34
CA MET A 1 -1.45 -57.40 45.28
C MET A 1 -2.94 -57.26 44.96
N PHE A 2 -3.73 -58.32 45.13
CA PHE A 2 -5.22 -58.45 45.07
C PHE A 2 -6.05 -57.15 44.88
N TRP A 3 -6.87 -57.02 43.83
CA TRP A 3 -8.26 -57.56 43.68
C TRP A 3 -9.31 -56.84 44.58
N ALA A 4 -10.60 -56.74 44.25
CA ALA A 4 -11.37 -56.82 42.99
C ALA A 4 -12.88 -56.60 43.30
N ASN A 5 -13.73 -56.54 42.26
CA ASN A 5 -15.19 -56.70 42.28
C ASN A 5 -16.02 -55.56 42.90
N GLY A 6 -17.28 -55.33 42.51
CA GLY A 6 -18.12 -55.93 41.45
C GLY A 6 -19.34 -55.01 41.21
N TYR A 7 -20.48 -55.34 40.58
CA TYR A 7 -21.05 -56.51 39.88
C TYR A 7 -22.12 -55.93 38.89
N VAL A 8 -22.98 -56.61 38.11
CA VAL A 8 -23.43 -58.01 37.88
C VAL A 8 -23.94 -58.05 36.39
N PHE A 9 -23.67 -59.04 35.53
CA PHE A 9 -24.50 -60.24 35.23
C PHE A 9 -25.98 -59.96 34.83
N MET A 10 -26.66 -60.65 33.90
CA MET A 10 -26.45 -61.91 33.14
C MET A 10 -26.81 -61.71 31.63
N PHE A 11 -26.08 -62.26 30.65
CA PHE A 11 -26.19 -63.62 30.03
C PHE A 11 -27.55 -63.92 29.33
N TRP A 12 -27.61 -64.65 28.20
CA TRP A 12 -27.19 -66.06 28.05
C TRP A 12 -26.76 -66.50 26.63
N HIS A 13 -25.69 -67.31 26.58
CA HIS A 13 -25.24 -68.37 25.63
C HIS A 13 -25.71 -68.41 24.15
N ASN A 14 -24.84 -68.52 23.13
CA ASN A 14 -23.75 -69.50 22.82
C ASN A 14 -24.22 -70.89 22.34
N LEU A 15 -23.74 -71.29 21.14
CA LEU A 15 -22.93 -72.52 20.93
C LEU A 15 -22.29 -72.55 19.51
N GLN A 16 -21.13 -73.19 19.40
CA GLN A 16 -20.32 -73.45 18.19
C GLN A 16 -20.06 -74.98 18.07
N PRO A 17 -19.17 -75.49 17.18
CA PRO A 17 -19.12 -75.41 15.71
C PRO A 17 -19.02 -76.84 15.10
N ARG A 18 -18.82 -76.99 13.77
CA ARG A 18 -17.83 -77.92 13.15
C ARG A 18 -17.74 -77.86 11.62
N LEU A 19 -16.68 -78.48 11.09
CA LEU A 19 -16.25 -78.54 9.69
C LEU A 19 -16.73 -79.83 8.98
N ALA A 20 -16.96 -79.77 7.67
CA ALA A 20 -16.91 -80.90 6.73
C ALA A 20 -16.61 -80.39 5.30
N TRP A 21 -16.25 -81.29 4.36
CA TRP A 21 -15.73 -80.95 3.02
C TRP A 21 -16.56 -81.56 1.87
N ALA A 22 -16.40 -80.95 0.69
CA ALA A 22 -16.60 -81.50 -0.67
C ALA A 22 -18.02 -81.77 -1.20
N GLY A 23 -18.25 -81.37 -2.46
CA GLY A 23 -19.44 -81.66 -3.27
C GLY A 23 -19.51 -80.78 -4.53
N ILE A 24 -19.17 -81.32 -5.71
CA ILE A 24 -19.16 -80.59 -6.99
C ILE A 24 -20.42 -80.90 -7.78
N VAL A 25 -21.16 -79.86 -8.21
CA VAL A 25 -22.08 -79.92 -9.36
C VAL A 25 -22.01 -78.58 -10.11
N LEU A 26 -22.02 -78.62 -11.45
CA LEU A 26 -22.12 -77.43 -12.30
C LEU A 26 -23.57 -76.96 -12.44
N THR A 27 -23.79 -75.65 -12.39
CA THR A 27 -24.89 -74.99 -13.11
C THR A 27 -24.37 -73.70 -13.74
N ALA A 28 -24.18 -73.71 -15.06
CA ALA A 28 -23.81 -72.52 -15.81
C ALA A 28 -25.06 -71.63 -16.00
N VAL A 29 -25.02 -70.42 -15.48
CA VAL A 29 -26.00 -69.36 -15.78
C VAL A 29 -25.25 -68.20 -16.42
N PHE A 30 -25.69 -67.78 -17.60
CA PHE A 30 -25.14 -66.63 -18.32
C PHE A 30 -25.53 -65.31 -17.63
N GLY A 31 -24.82 -64.98 -16.55
CA GLY A 31 -24.77 -63.61 -16.06
C GLY A 31 -23.88 -62.78 -16.99
N TRP A 32 -24.48 -62.00 -17.89
CA TRP A 32 -23.77 -60.93 -18.60
C TRP A 32 -23.43 -59.83 -17.60
N ALA A 33 -22.30 -59.99 -16.91
CA ALA A 33 -21.68 -58.88 -16.19
C ALA A 33 -21.20 -57.88 -17.24
N GLU A 34 -21.80 -56.69 -17.27
CA GLU A 34 -21.20 -55.56 -17.99
C GLU A 34 -19.83 -55.28 -17.35
N LEU A 35 -18.77 -55.66 -18.07
CA LEU A 35 -17.43 -55.15 -17.81
C LEU A 35 -17.47 -53.66 -18.14
N ALA A 36 -17.85 -52.86 -17.14
CA ALA A 36 -17.75 -51.41 -17.16
C ALA A 36 -16.27 -51.04 -17.35
N GLN A 37 -15.86 -50.91 -18.61
CA GLN A 37 -14.50 -50.54 -18.96
C GLN A 37 -14.23 -49.17 -18.37
N ALA A 38 -13.33 -49.13 -17.37
CA ALA A 38 -12.92 -47.89 -16.74
C ALA A 38 -12.45 -46.92 -17.84
N GLN A 39 -13.13 -45.78 -17.94
CA GLN A 39 -12.86 -44.80 -18.98
C GLN A 39 -11.39 -44.40 -18.93
N VAL A 40 -10.72 -44.36 -20.09
CA VAL A 40 -9.32 -43.90 -20.22
C VAL A 40 -9.15 -42.61 -19.42
N PRO A 41 -8.14 -42.49 -18.53
CA PRO A 41 -7.97 -41.31 -17.69
C PRO A 41 -8.02 -39.99 -18.48
N LEU A 42 -8.55 -38.94 -17.86
CA LEU A 42 -8.49 -37.60 -18.44
C LEU A 42 -7.14 -36.97 -18.08
N THR A 43 -6.15 -37.19 -18.94
CA THR A 43 -4.77 -36.75 -18.72
C THR A 43 -4.59 -35.28 -19.09
N VAL A 44 -3.91 -34.54 -18.21
CA VAL A 44 -3.27 -33.25 -18.48
C VAL A 44 -1.79 -33.41 -18.15
N LEU A 45 -0.94 -32.78 -18.95
CA LEU A 45 0.53 -32.78 -18.76
C LEU A 45 1.00 -31.39 -18.31
N GLY A 46 2.18 -31.32 -17.70
CA GLY A 46 2.87 -30.08 -17.31
C GLY A 46 2.39 -29.44 -16.00
N VAL A 47 1.08 -29.26 -15.84
CA VAL A 47 0.46 -28.70 -14.61
C VAL A 47 -0.19 -29.76 -13.70
N SER A 48 -0.20 -29.49 -12.40
CA SER A 48 -0.94 -30.23 -11.38
C SER A 48 -1.85 -29.31 -10.56
N ASP A 49 -2.99 -29.82 -10.08
CA ASP A 49 -3.93 -29.04 -9.25
C ASP A 49 -3.30 -28.64 -7.91
N ARG A 50 -3.50 -27.38 -7.53
CA ARG A 50 -3.01 -26.71 -6.31
C ARG A 50 -1.48 -26.59 -6.22
N ASN A 51 -0.83 -26.32 -7.35
CA ASN A 51 0.63 -26.17 -7.42
C ASN A 51 1.09 -24.76 -7.88
N THR A 52 2.33 -24.38 -7.55
CA THR A 52 2.96 -23.10 -7.94
C THR A 52 4.13 -23.35 -8.88
N TYR A 53 4.29 -22.47 -9.88
CA TYR A 53 5.32 -22.51 -10.92
C TYR A 53 5.98 -21.13 -11.04
N ASN A 54 7.29 -21.06 -11.25
CA ASN A 54 8.00 -19.77 -11.25
C ASN A 54 8.14 -19.24 -12.68
N LEU A 55 7.70 -17.99 -12.91
CA LEU A 55 7.75 -17.22 -14.16
C LEU A 55 6.96 -17.79 -15.36
N VAL A 56 6.84 -19.11 -15.47
CA VAL A 56 6.14 -19.78 -16.57
C VAL A 56 5.65 -21.17 -16.16
N ALA A 57 4.44 -21.51 -16.59
CA ALA A 57 3.93 -22.88 -16.64
C ALA A 57 3.68 -23.31 -18.10
N TRP A 58 3.53 -24.62 -18.32
CA TRP A 58 3.04 -25.16 -19.59
C TRP A 58 2.08 -26.31 -19.33
N PHE A 59 1.14 -26.53 -20.25
CA PHE A 59 0.30 -27.72 -20.22
C PHE A 59 -0.04 -28.24 -21.61
N ALA A 60 -0.39 -29.52 -21.67
CA ALA A 60 -0.97 -30.14 -22.86
C ALA A 60 -2.12 -31.05 -22.46
N VAL A 61 -3.17 -31.10 -23.30
CA VAL A 61 -4.32 -31.99 -23.12
C VAL A 61 -4.38 -32.93 -24.33
N PRO A 62 -3.83 -34.16 -24.23
CA PRO A 62 -3.88 -35.13 -25.32
C PRO A 62 -5.31 -35.62 -25.57
N THR A 63 -5.74 -35.64 -26.83
CA THR A 63 -7.02 -36.22 -27.22
C THR A 63 -6.96 -37.75 -27.21
N THR A 64 -8.13 -38.37 -27.06
CA THR A 64 -8.32 -39.82 -27.14
C THR A 64 -9.39 -40.07 -28.20
N ASN A 65 -9.14 -40.99 -29.12
CA ASN A 65 -10.10 -41.36 -30.16
C ASN A 65 -11.45 -41.77 -29.55
N GLY A 66 -12.55 -41.29 -30.14
CA GLY A 66 -13.90 -41.51 -29.63
C GLY A 66 -14.39 -40.47 -28.60
N PHE A 67 -13.62 -39.41 -28.35
CA PHE A 67 -14.02 -38.31 -27.44
C PHE A 67 -13.92 -36.94 -28.11
N THR A 68 -14.82 -36.03 -27.75
CA THR A 68 -14.72 -34.58 -28.00
C THR A 68 -14.29 -33.86 -26.72
N TYR A 69 -13.67 -32.70 -26.87
CA TYR A 69 -13.05 -31.96 -25.76
C TYR A 69 -13.46 -30.48 -25.80
N ARG A 70 -13.51 -29.86 -24.62
CA ARG A 70 -13.55 -28.41 -24.42
C ARG A 70 -12.56 -28.07 -23.30
N VAL A 71 -11.48 -27.40 -23.67
CA VAL A 71 -10.41 -26.97 -22.75
C VAL A 71 -10.49 -25.46 -22.61
N LEU A 72 -10.53 -24.97 -21.38
CA LEU A 72 -10.47 -23.54 -21.07
C LEU A 72 -9.32 -23.25 -20.11
N LEU A 73 -8.54 -22.20 -20.38
CA LEU A 73 -7.70 -21.54 -19.39
C LEU A 73 -8.38 -20.22 -19.01
N ASP A 74 -8.70 -20.02 -17.74
CA ASP A 74 -9.32 -18.77 -17.22
C ASP A 74 -10.61 -18.37 -17.98
N GLY A 75 -11.38 -19.39 -18.36
CA GLY A 75 -12.60 -19.25 -19.15
C GLY A 75 -12.39 -19.17 -20.67
N GLN A 76 -11.16 -18.95 -21.16
CA GLN A 76 -10.83 -18.79 -22.57
C GLN A 76 -10.49 -20.12 -23.26
N PRO A 77 -11.03 -20.43 -24.46
CA PRO A 77 -10.72 -21.65 -25.19
C PRO A 77 -9.24 -21.77 -25.57
N VAL A 78 -8.67 -22.96 -25.34
CA VAL A 78 -7.28 -23.31 -25.70
C VAL A 78 -7.22 -24.63 -26.47
N PRO A 79 -6.27 -24.83 -27.39
CA PRO A 79 -6.17 -26.06 -28.19
C PRO A 79 -5.76 -27.30 -27.37
N THR A 80 -6.33 -28.45 -27.73
CA THR A 80 -5.79 -29.77 -27.37
C THR A 80 -4.53 -30.09 -28.19
N ASP A 81 -3.80 -31.14 -27.80
CA ASP A 81 -2.70 -31.75 -28.57
C ASP A 81 -1.48 -30.85 -28.87
N LEU A 82 -1.50 -29.61 -28.37
CA LEU A 82 -0.41 -28.63 -28.42
C LEU A 82 0.09 -28.29 -27.02
N THR A 83 1.34 -27.86 -26.92
CA THR A 83 1.89 -27.25 -25.71
C THR A 83 1.37 -25.82 -25.58
N ASN A 84 0.50 -25.59 -24.61
CA ASN A 84 0.03 -24.28 -24.20
C ASN A 84 0.99 -23.72 -23.16
N TRP A 85 1.53 -22.53 -23.38
CA TRP A 85 2.42 -21.83 -22.44
C TRP A 85 1.64 -20.77 -21.67
N VAL A 86 1.91 -20.65 -20.37
CA VAL A 86 1.29 -19.67 -19.47
C VAL A 86 2.41 -18.84 -18.85
N THR A 87 2.62 -17.66 -19.41
CA THR A 87 3.67 -16.69 -19.01
C THR A 87 3.10 -15.45 -18.29
N THR A 88 1.78 -15.40 -18.12
CA THR A 88 1.16 -14.42 -17.23
C THR A 88 1.45 -14.85 -15.80
N VAL A 89 1.97 -13.96 -14.96
CA VAL A 89 2.04 -14.18 -13.52
C VAL A 89 0.64 -13.96 -12.95
N ASP A 90 0.00 -15.02 -12.47
CA ASP A 90 -1.28 -14.97 -11.75
C ASP A 90 -1.66 -16.33 -11.11
N TYR A 91 -2.78 -16.38 -10.40
CA TYR A 91 -3.60 -17.57 -10.20
C TYR A 91 -4.42 -17.90 -11.45
N HIS A 92 -4.45 -19.19 -11.82
CA HIS A 92 -5.10 -19.72 -13.03
C HIS A 92 -6.03 -20.91 -12.74
N GLU A 93 -7.08 -21.06 -13.56
CA GLU A 93 -7.99 -22.22 -13.59
C GLU A 93 -8.06 -22.86 -14.99
N LEU A 94 -7.48 -24.06 -15.13
CA LEU A 94 -7.59 -24.92 -16.31
C LEU A 94 -8.78 -25.88 -16.16
N SER A 95 -9.84 -25.66 -16.93
CA SER A 95 -11.04 -26.51 -16.97
C SER A 95 -11.04 -27.40 -18.21
N VAL A 96 -11.18 -28.71 -18.02
CA VAL A 96 -11.18 -29.71 -19.10
C VAL A 96 -12.47 -30.53 -19.04
N THR A 97 -13.36 -30.32 -20.01
CA THR A 97 -14.52 -31.17 -20.26
C THR A 97 -14.22 -32.13 -21.41
N ARG A 98 -14.50 -33.42 -21.24
CA ARG A 98 -14.35 -34.46 -22.28
C ARG A 98 -15.63 -35.28 -22.39
N THR A 99 -16.20 -35.39 -23.58
CA THR A 99 -17.46 -36.11 -23.84
C THR A 99 -17.22 -37.31 -24.76
N ASN A 100 -17.75 -38.48 -24.37
CA ASN A 100 -17.73 -39.69 -25.20
C ASN A 100 -18.68 -39.54 -26.39
N VAL A 101 -18.19 -39.77 -27.61
CA VAL A 101 -18.97 -39.59 -28.85
C VAL A 101 -20.01 -40.69 -29.06
N SER A 102 -19.81 -41.90 -28.54
CA SER A 102 -20.77 -43.01 -28.69
C SER A 102 -21.77 -43.14 -27.53
N THR A 103 -21.42 -42.71 -26.32
CA THR A 103 -22.31 -42.82 -25.14
C THR A 103 -22.81 -41.50 -24.58
N GLY A 104 -22.27 -40.36 -25.02
CA GLY A 104 -22.57 -39.04 -24.46
C GLY A 104 -22.02 -38.80 -23.04
N ALA A 105 -21.33 -39.77 -22.43
CA ALA A 105 -20.81 -39.66 -21.07
C ALA A 105 -19.73 -38.58 -20.95
N VAL A 106 -19.83 -37.73 -19.93
CA VAL A 106 -18.95 -36.56 -19.73
C VAL A 106 -18.00 -36.77 -18.55
N THR A 107 -16.70 -36.57 -18.77
CA THR A 107 -15.69 -36.38 -17.72
C THR A 107 -15.40 -34.88 -17.59
N ASN A 108 -15.23 -34.39 -16.37
CA ASN A 108 -14.70 -33.05 -16.11
C ASN A 108 -13.45 -33.15 -15.20
N LEU A 109 -12.50 -32.25 -15.42
CA LEU A 109 -11.33 -32.03 -14.58
C LEU A 109 -11.10 -30.53 -14.43
N LEU A 110 -10.70 -30.10 -13.23
CA LEU A 110 -10.27 -28.75 -12.92
C LEU A 110 -8.86 -28.83 -12.34
N ILE A 111 -7.95 -28.03 -12.86
CA ILE A 111 -6.59 -27.85 -12.35
C ILE A 111 -6.39 -26.37 -12.06
N ARG A 112 -6.17 -26.04 -10.80
CA ARG A 112 -5.80 -24.69 -10.35
C ARG A 112 -4.30 -24.63 -10.16
N PHE A 113 -3.65 -23.56 -10.58
CA PHE A 113 -2.22 -23.36 -10.35
C PHE A 113 -1.87 -21.88 -10.26
N ILE A 114 -0.68 -21.57 -9.78
CA ILE A 114 -0.14 -20.21 -9.76
C ILE A 114 1.10 -20.16 -10.64
N VAL A 115 1.23 -19.12 -11.46
CA VAL A 115 2.50 -18.68 -12.03
C VAL A 115 2.97 -17.48 -11.21
N GLN A 116 4.10 -17.63 -10.52
CA GLN A 116 4.65 -16.68 -9.56
C GLN A 116 5.70 -15.78 -10.20
N SER A 117 5.78 -14.51 -9.79
CA SER A 117 6.82 -13.56 -10.25
C SER A 117 8.20 -13.91 -9.68
N GLU A 118 9.21 -13.19 -10.14
CA GLU A 118 10.55 -13.19 -9.55
C GLU A 118 10.58 -12.64 -8.12
N ARG A 119 9.51 -11.94 -7.68
CA ARG A 119 9.35 -11.40 -6.32
C ARG A 119 8.82 -12.42 -5.31
N GLY A 120 8.41 -13.61 -5.76
CA GLY A 120 8.13 -14.72 -4.85
C GLY A 120 6.83 -14.57 -4.05
N ASN A 121 6.91 -14.77 -2.73
CA ASN A 121 5.72 -14.96 -1.89
C ASN A 121 4.84 -13.71 -1.70
N PRO A 122 5.37 -12.49 -1.55
CA PRO A 122 4.57 -11.25 -1.46
C PRO A 122 3.52 -11.06 -2.57
N GLU A 123 3.76 -11.57 -3.79
CA GLU A 123 2.79 -11.48 -4.92
C GLU A 123 2.08 -12.82 -5.24
N LYS A 124 2.17 -13.83 -4.38
CA LYS A 124 1.77 -15.21 -4.74
C LYS A 124 0.27 -15.35 -5.04
N GLY A 125 -0.04 -15.64 -6.30
CA GLY A 125 -1.41 -15.80 -6.80
C GLY A 125 -2.10 -14.49 -7.17
N LEU A 126 -1.34 -13.38 -7.16
CA LEU A 126 -1.70 -12.10 -7.76
C LEU A 126 -0.96 -11.90 -9.09
N ILE A 127 -1.38 -10.88 -9.83
CA ILE A 127 -0.53 -10.29 -10.88
C ILE A 127 0.65 -9.55 -10.24
N ARG A 128 1.81 -9.57 -10.92
CA ARG A 128 2.97 -8.72 -10.60
C ARG A 128 2.53 -7.25 -10.61
N TRP A 129 2.51 -6.59 -9.46
CA TRP A 129 1.99 -5.23 -9.32
C TRP A 129 3.12 -4.20 -9.25
N THR A 130 2.90 -2.98 -9.72
CA THR A 130 3.77 -1.84 -9.43
C THR A 130 2.92 -0.58 -9.54
N PRO A 131 2.83 0.25 -8.48
CA PRO A 131 2.03 1.46 -8.53
C PRO A 131 2.41 2.38 -9.69
N TYR A 132 1.40 2.73 -10.49
CA TYR A 132 1.56 3.62 -11.63
C TYR A 132 1.90 5.04 -11.15
N PRO A 133 2.81 5.78 -11.82
CA PRO A 133 3.18 7.12 -11.40
C PRO A 133 1.96 8.09 -11.41
N PRO A 134 1.94 9.10 -10.53
CA PRO A 134 0.87 10.08 -10.49
C PRO A 134 0.90 10.98 -11.73
N ILE A 135 -0.26 11.14 -12.38
CA ILE A 135 -0.43 12.13 -13.44
C ILE A 135 -0.66 13.51 -12.79
N PRO A 136 0.03 14.58 -13.23
CA PRO A 136 -0.18 15.94 -12.72
C PRO A 136 -1.62 16.41 -12.92
N SER A 137 -2.17 17.13 -11.96
CA SER A 137 -3.52 17.71 -12.03
C SER A 137 -3.58 18.97 -12.89
N THR A 138 -4.76 19.28 -13.41
CA THR A 138 -5.02 20.55 -14.13
C THR A 138 -5.08 21.75 -13.19
N ALA A 139 -4.98 22.97 -13.75
CA ALA A 139 -5.31 24.18 -13.00
C ALA A 139 -6.79 24.24 -12.60
N SER A 140 -7.66 23.56 -13.37
CA SER A 140 -9.09 23.44 -13.08
C SER A 140 -9.37 22.58 -11.84
N GLU A 141 -8.62 21.50 -11.63
CA GLU A 141 -8.67 20.69 -10.39
C GLU A 141 -8.21 21.46 -9.15
N ALA A 142 -7.29 22.41 -9.35
CA ALA A 142 -6.75 23.28 -8.31
C ALA A 142 -7.64 24.50 -7.99
N ALA A 143 -8.74 24.72 -8.74
CA ALA A 143 -9.56 25.92 -8.58
C ALA A 143 -10.21 26.02 -7.17
N GLY A 144 -10.16 27.22 -6.58
CA GLY A 144 -10.60 27.45 -5.20
C GLY A 144 -9.68 26.82 -4.15
N ALA A 145 -8.38 26.71 -4.44
CA ALA A 145 -7.35 26.24 -3.52
C ALA A 145 -6.20 27.24 -3.38
N ARG A 146 -5.32 27.00 -2.41
CA ARG A 146 -4.12 27.80 -2.10
C ARG A 146 -2.92 26.90 -1.80
N LEU A 147 -1.71 27.43 -1.96
CA LEU A 147 -0.47 26.81 -1.46
C LEU A 147 -0.15 27.33 -0.05
N ARG A 148 -0.19 26.46 0.97
CA ARG A 148 0.44 26.72 2.27
C ARG A 148 1.86 26.17 2.24
N ILE A 149 2.83 27.07 2.17
CA ILE A 149 4.27 26.75 2.21
C ILE A 149 4.83 27.03 3.59
N ILE A 150 5.50 26.05 4.19
CA ILE A 150 6.23 26.14 5.45
C ILE A 150 7.73 26.15 5.12
N VAL A 151 8.42 27.22 5.53
CA VAL A 151 9.86 27.46 5.38
C VAL A 151 10.35 28.28 6.57
N PRO A 152 11.64 28.23 6.95
CA PRO A 152 12.19 29.15 7.95
C PRO A 152 12.10 30.61 7.49
N ALA A 153 11.62 31.52 8.35
CA ALA A 153 11.60 32.95 8.05
C ALA A 153 13.00 33.61 8.01
N THR A 154 13.92 33.09 8.83
CA THR A 154 15.32 33.53 8.91
C THR A 154 16.20 32.28 9.03
N TYR A 155 17.28 32.18 8.24
CA TYR A 155 18.07 30.96 8.16
C TYR A 155 19.59 31.20 8.00
N PRO A 156 20.45 30.34 8.56
CA PRO A 156 21.91 30.40 8.37
C PRO A 156 22.37 30.23 6.91
N LEU A 157 23.51 30.83 6.58
CA LEU A 157 24.28 30.52 5.37
C LEU A 157 24.76 29.06 5.36
N GLY A 158 24.91 28.50 4.17
CA GLY A 158 25.59 27.21 3.96
C GLY A 158 24.83 25.97 4.43
N LEU A 159 23.61 26.11 4.98
CA LEU A 159 22.73 24.97 5.30
C LEU A 159 21.67 24.78 4.19
N PRO A 160 21.33 23.53 3.82
CA PRO A 160 20.16 23.24 2.99
C PRO A 160 18.87 23.71 3.67
N ILE A 161 17.94 24.24 2.87
CA ILE A 161 16.73 24.90 3.38
C ILE A 161 15.52 23.96 3.21
N PRO A 162 14.88 23.48 4.29
CA PRO A 162 13.70 22.64 4.17
C PRO A 162 12.47 23.43 3.73
N VAL A 163 11.68 22.80 2.86
CA VAL A 163 10.40 23.31 2.36
C VAL A 163 9.35 22.21 2.53
N VAL A 164 8.18 22.59 3.04
CA VAL A 164 6.99 21.72 3.11
C VAL A 164 5.82 22.44 2.46
N VAL A 165 5.04 21.72 1.65
CA VAL A 165 3.89 22.23 0.91
C VAL A 165 2.63 21.45 1.22
N TRP A 166 1.56 22.20 1.47
CA TRP A 166 0.18 21.72 1.53
C TRP A 166 -0.68 22.50 0.54
N VAL A 167 -1.60 21.83 -0.14
CA VAL A 167 -2.61 22.42 -1.01
C VAL A 167 -3.97 22.27 -0.35
N GLU A 168 -4.63 23.41 -0.11
CA GLU A 168 -5.82 23.49 0.74
C GLU A 168 -6.93 24.29 0.08
N ASP A 169 -8.19 24.00 0.39
CA ASP A 169 -9.29 24.91 0.10
C ASP A 169 -9.35 26.11 1.08
N GLU A 170 -10.31 27.01 0.88
CA GLU A 170 -10.51 28.18 1.75
C GLU A 170 -10.89 27.82 3.20
N SER A 171 -11.40 26.60 3.43
CA SER A 171 -11.70 26.04 4.75
C SER A 171 -10.51 25.29 5.39
N GLY A 172 -9.36 25.25 4.71
CA GLY A 172 -8.16 24.53 5.15
C GLY A 172 -8.14 23.03 4.82
N ARG A 173 -9.14 22.50 4.09
CA ARG A 173 -9.23 21.06 3.80
C ARG A 173 -8.27 20.65 2.68
N PRO A 174 -7.68 19.45 2.72
CA PRO A 174 -6.75 19.00 1.67
C PRO A 174 -7.37 18.94 0.27
N ARG A 175 -6.75 19.64 -0.69
CA ARG A 175 -7.07 19.57 -2.12
C ARG A 175 -6.17 18.51 -2.77
N ARG A 176 -6.70 17.32 -3.10
CA ARG A 176 -5.93 16.12 -3.47
C ARG A 176 -5.35 16.14 -4.91
N ILE A 177 -4.75 17.26 -5.33
CA ILE A 177 -4.07 17.41 -6.62
C ILE A 177 -2.65 16.83 -6.62
N ASN A 178 -2.17 16.42 -7.80
CA ASN A 178 -0.80 15.98 -8.02
C ASN A 178 -0.01 17.01 -8.84
N GLY A 179 1.32 17.00 -8.73
CA GLY A 179 2.18 17.68 -9.70
C GLY A 179 3.56 18.03 -9.17
N LEU A 180 4.30 18.79 -9.97
CA LEU A 180 5.66 19.21 -9.67
C LEU A 180 5.68 20.71 -9.36
N MET A 181 5.88 21.06 -8.08
CA MET A 181 5.98 22.45 -7.65
C MET A 181 7.35 23.01 -8.02
N THR A 182 7.37 24.19 -8.64
CA THR A 182 8.58 24.87 -9.13
C THR A 182 8.65 26.29 -8.60
N ALA A 183 9.83 26.91 -8.66
CA ALA A 183 10.02 28.33 -8.39
C ALA A 183 11.16 28.89 -9.26
N PRO A 184 11.09 30.15 -9.74
CA PRO A 184 12.17 30.79 -10.49
C PRO A 184 13.50 30.80 -9.72
N GLY A 185 14.59 30.39 -10.38
CA GLY A 185 15.91 30.21 -9.77
C GLY A 185 16.09 28.91 -8.97
N PHE A 186 15.04 28.08 -8.86
CA PHE A 186 15.05 26.78 -8.19
C PHE A 186 14.53 25.65 -9.10
N GLU A 187 14.53 25.85 -10.42
CA GLU A 187 13.99 24.92 -11.42
C GLU A 187 14.68 23.54 -11.39
N ALA A 188 15.96 23.50 -10.99
CA ALA A 188 16.73 22.28 -10.80
C ALA A 188 16.48 21.57 -9.44
N ASN A 189 15.67 22.16 -8.56
CA ASN A 189 15.31 21.60 -7.24
C ASN A 189 13.77 21.64 -7.04
N PRO A 190 12.99 21.03 -7.94
CA PRO A 190 11.54 21.04 -7.84
C PRO A 190 11.04 20.12 -6.73
N ILE A 191 9.80 20.34 -6.30
CA ILE A 191 9.17 19.57 -5.21
C ILE A 191 8.00 18.77 -5.77
N GLN A 192 8.12 17.45 -5.73
CA GLN A 192 7.03 16.55 -6.06
C GLN A 192 5.92 16.64 -5.01
N VAL A 193 4.68 16.84 -5.46
CA VAL A 193 3.48 16.95 -4.63
C VAL A 193 2.53 15.82 -5.00
N PHE A 194 2.19 15.01 -3.99
CA PHE A 194 1.25 13.90 -4.08
C PHE A 194 -0.01 14.27 -3.30
N ARG A 195 -1.18 14.24 -3.94
CA ARG A 195 -2.47 14.43 -3.26
C ARG A 195 -2.51 15.66 -2.33
N GLY A 196 -1.97 16.77 -2.83
CA GLY A 196 -1.91 18.05 -2.16
C GLY A 196 -0.81 18.21 -1.12
N VAL A 197 0.11 17.24 -0.95
CA VAL A 197 1.16 17.33 0.08
C VAL A 197 2.53 16.94 -0.48
N GLY A 198 3.58 17.61 0.01
CA GLY A 198 4.95 17.32 -0.38
C GLY A 198 5.99 18.11 0.40
N SER A 199 7.25 17.83 0.13
CA SER A 199 8.40 18.50 0.74
C SER A 199 9.63 18.45 -0.16
N GLY A 200 10.68 19.18 0.21
CA GLY A 200 12.00 19.09 -0.39
C GLY A 200 13.01 19.99 0.29
N MET A 201 14.21 20.03 -0.27
CA MET A 201 15.34 20.82 0.22
C MET A 201 15.82 21.76 -0.88
N LEU A 202 15.83 23.08 -0.64
CA LEU A 202 16.53 24.01 -1.52
C LEU A 202 18.04 23.94 -1.27
N PRO A 203 18.88 24.19 -2.28
CA PRO A 203 20.32 24.23 -2.12
C PRO A 203 20.73 25.32 -1.12
N PRO A 204 21.88 25.18 -0.44
CA PRO A 204 22.34 26.17 0.51
C PRO A 204 22.50 27.57 -0.10
N ALA A 205 22.04 28.59 0.61
CA ALA A 205 22.32 29.98 0.27
C ALA A 205 23.76 30.35 0.71
N PHE A 206 24.49 31.03 -0.18
CA PHE A 206 25.86 31.52 0.04
C PHE A 206 25.98 33.06 0.02
N ALA A 207 24.87 33.77 -0.19
CA ALA A 207 24.76 35.21 -0.09
C ALA A 207 23.68 35.60 0.93
N ALA A 208 23.93 36.65 1.70
CA ALA A 208 23.04 37.14 2.74
C ALA A 208 21.93 38.05 2.18
N GLY A 209 20.82 38.17 2.92
CA GLY A 209 19.66 38.98 2.55
C GLY A 209 18.44 38.15 2.14
N PRO A 210 17.44 38.77 1.48
CA PRO A 210 16.17 38.11 1.17
C PRO A 210 16.30 37.13 0.00
N LEU A 211 16.17 35.83 0.29
CA LEU A 211 15.89 34.79 -0.69
C LEU A 211 14.38 34.75 -0.94
N ILE A 212 13.96 35.00 -2.18
CA ILE A 212 12.55 34.96 -2.59
C ILE A 212 12.24 33.58 -3.17
N TYR A 213 11.28 32.88 -2.59
CA TYR A 213 10.76 31.60 -3.09
C TYR A 213 9.34 31.81 -3.62
N ALA A 214 9.24 32.06 -4.93
CA ALA A 214 7.98 32.27 -5.65
C ALA A 214 7.46 30.93 -6.21
N ALA A 215 6.77 30.17 -5.37
CA ALA A 215 6.31 28.82 -5.66
C ALA A 215 5.10 28.80 -6.60
N ASN A 216 5.11 27.89 -7.57
CA ASN A 216 4.02 27.64 -8.52
C ASN A 216 3.73 26.13 -8.64
N LEU A 217 2.47 25.75 -8.55
CA LEU A 217 1.95 24.40 -8.80
C LEU A 217 0.55 24.51 -9.41
N ALA A 218 0.33 23.92 -10.59
CA ALA A 218 -0.97 23.90 -11.27
C ALA A 218 -1.65 25.28 -11.36
N GLY A 219 -0.87 26.35 -11.57
CA GLY A 219 -1.37 27.73 -11.64
C GLY A 219 -1.64 28.39 -10.27
N LEU A 220 -1.64 27.64 -9.17
CA LEU A 220 -1.57 28.22 -7.82
C LEU A 220 -0.19 28.83 -7.60
N GLN A 221 -0.15 30.03 -7.01
CA GLN A 221 1.09 30.76 -6.76
C GLN A 221 1.14 31.28 -5.33
N THR A 222 2.32 31.26 -4.71
CA THR A 222 2.58 31.94 -3.43
C THR A 222 4.04 32.31 -3.27
N ASN A 223 4.29 33.45 -2.62
CA ASN A 223 5.65 33.97 -2.42
C ASN A 223 6.01 33.89 -0.93
N LYS A 224 7.10 33.20 -0.61
CA LYS A 224 7.75 33.26 0.71
C LYS A 224 9.08 33.98 0.59
N VAL A 225 9.52 34.65 1.66
CA VAL A 225 10.80 35.32 1.74
C VAL A 225 11.56 34.78 2.95
N ILE A 226 12.78 34.29 2.71
CA ILE A 226 13.67 33.73 3.72
C ILE A 226 14.82 34.70 3.91
N GLN A 227 14.99 35.22 5.11
CA GLN A 227 16.10 36.13 5.43
C GLN A 227 17.37 35.31 5.71
N ILE A 228 18.29 35.29 4.76
CA ILE A 228 19.58 34.61 4.92
C ILE A 228 20.52 35.51 5.72
N GLU A 229 21.05 34.96 6.81
CA GLU A 229 21.93 35.69 7.74
C GLU A 229 23.26 36.08 7.10
N SER A 230 23.87 37.20 7.50
CA SER A 230 25.24 37.53 7.10
C SER A 230 26.30 36.74 7.87
N THR A 231 26.00 36.43 9.14
CA THR A 231 26.84 35.62 10.04
C THR A 231 25.95 34.93 11.07
N THR A 232 26.14 33.63 11.31
CA THR A 232 25.40 32.87 12.34
C THR A 232 26.29 32.60 13.55
N SER A 233 25.95 33.17 14.71
CA SER A 233 26.60 32.85 15.98
C SER A 233 25.95 31.60 16.59
N TRP A 234 26.67 30.47 16.59
CA TRP A 234 26.16 29.20 17.11
C TRP A 234 26.41 29.08 18.62
N THR A 235 25.32 28.92 19.38
CA THR A 235 25.33 28.60 20.81
C THR A 235 25.52 27.09 21.00
N PRO A 236 26.65 26.60 21.54
CA PRO A 236 26.85 25.17 21.76
C PRO A 236 26.02 24.64 22.93
N ARG A 237 25.53 23.40 22.81
CA ARG A 237 24.85 22.64 23.86
C ARG A 237 25.19 21.15 23.77
N SER A 238 25.30 20.51 24.93
CA SER A 238 25.57 19.07 25.12
C SER A 238 25.48 18.73 26.62
N GLY A 239 25.51 17.45 26.97
CA GLY A 239 25.56 16.99 28.37
C GLY A 239 24.18 16.81 28.97
N VAL A 240 24.00 17.24 30.23
CA VAL A 240 22.74 17.10 30.98
C VAL A 240 22.27 18.48 31.44
N LEU A 241 21.00 18.82 31.21
CA LEU A 241 20.43 20.07 31.71
C LEU A 241 20.33 20.04 33.24
N ALA A 242 20.97 21.01 33.90
CA ALA A 242 20.99 21.12 35.37
C ALA A 242 19.69 21.72 35.96
N ALA A 243 18.91 22.41 35.14
CA ALA A 243 17.61 23.01 35.46
C ALA A 243 16.82 23.21 34.15
N SER A 244 15.55 23.61 34.25
CA SER A 244 14.74 23.95 33.07
C SER A 244 15.36 25.11 32.29
N GLU A 245 15.50 24.95 30.97
CA GLU A 245 16.12 25.91 30.07
C GLU A 245 15.13 26.36 28.99
N ALA A 246 15.19 27.64 28.62
CA ALA A 246 14.51 28.15 27.44
C ALA A 246 15.54 28.60 26.40
N TRP A 247 15.39 28.13 25.17
CA TRP A 247 16.03 28.70 23.98
C TRP A 247 15.05 29.71 23.38
N PRO A 248 15.29 31.03 23.50
CA PRO A 248 14.36 32.05 23.02
C PRO A 248 14.11 31.96 21.52
N GLU A 249 13.12 32.70 21.03
CA GLU A 249 12.86 32.81 19.59
C GLU A 249 14.10 33.17 18.78
N ASN A 250 14.17 32.63 17.55
CA ASN A 250 15.29 32.79 16.62
C ASN A 250 16.65 32.31 17.15
N SER A 251 16.69 31.44 18.16
CA SER A 251 17.95 30.87 18.66
C SER A 251 18.72 30.10 17.58
N ARG A 252 20.04 30.00 17.75
CA ARG A 252 20.96 29.29 16.86
C ARG A 252 21.76 28.29 17.68
N ILE A 253 21.22 27.09 17.82
CA ILE A 253 21.72 26.07 18.74
C ILE A 253 22.53 25.03 17.97
N HIS A 254 23.73 24.70 18.44
CA HIS A 254 24.54 23.61 17.89
C HIS A 254 24.68 22.50 18.94
N LEU A 255 24.02 21.36 18.71
CA LEU A 255 24.23 20.17 19.53
C LEU A 255 25.53 19.48 19.08
N THR A 256 26.59 19.73 19.85
CA THR A 256 27.96 19.26 19.53
C THR A 256 28.20 17.81 19.96
N ALA A 257 27.48 17.37 20.99
CA ALA A 257 27.38 16.00 21.47
C ALA A 257 25.96 15.79 22.05
N GLY A 258 25.65 14.57 22.49
CA GLY A 258 24.33 14.22 23.07
C GLY A 258 23.89 15.19 24.17
N LEU A 259 22.60 15.52 24.18
CA LEU A 259 21.96 16.37 25.20
C LEU A 259 20.84 15.58 25.89
N THR A 260 20.76 15.67 27.22
CA THR A 260 19.76 15.00 28.04
C THR A 260 18.93 16.01 28.83
N VAL A 261 17.60 15.87 28.74
CA VAL A 261 16.60 16.56 29.58
C VAL A 261 16.15 15.59 30.70
N PRO A 262 16.54 15.80 31.97
CA PRO A 262 16.16 14.91 33.07
C PRO A 262 14.66 14.93 33.41
N ALA A 263 14.20 13.94 34.17
CA ALA A 263 12.87 13.95 34.77
C ALA A 263 12.66 15.21 35.63
N GLY A 264 11.48 15.82 35.54
CA GLY A 264 11.15 17.09 36.20
C GLY A 264 11.73 18.36 35.52
N VAL A 265 12.65 18.22 34.56
CA VAL A 265 13.22 19.34 33.80
C VAL A 265 12.39 19.60 32.54
N THR A 266 12.21 20.88 32.19
CA THR A 266 11.59 21.30 30.92
C THR A 266 12.59 22.02 30.03
N LEU A 267 12.69 21.63 28.76
CA LEU A 267 13.35 22.39 27.70
C LEU A 267 12.30 23.05 26.80
N THR A 268 12.31 24.37 26.71
CA THR A 268 11.40 25.15 25.83
C THR A 268 12.18 25.76 24.67
N ILE A 269 11.70 25.60 23.43
CA ILE A 269 12.36 26.06 22.20
C ILE A 269 11.42 26.99 21.43
N GLY A 270 11.77 28.28 21.34
CA GLY A 270 10.93 29.31 20.72
C GLY A 270 10.98 29.35 19.19
N ALA A 271 9.94 29.92 18.58
CA ALA A 271 9.74 30.04 17.13
C ALA A 271 10.94 30.60 16.36
N GLY A 272 11.13 30.10 15.13
CA GLY A 272 12.24 30.48 14.25
C GLY A 272 13.64 30.00 14.70
N THR A 273 13.73 29.19 15.77
CA THR A 273 14.99 28.59 16.21
C THR A 273 15.51 27.56 15.21
N VAL A 274 16.82 27.56 14.97
CA VAL A 274 17.51 26.51 14.20
C VAL A 274 18.41 25.73 15.16
N VAL A 275 18.16 24.43 15.27
CA VAL A 275 18.96 23.45 16.00
C VAL A 275 19.75 22.65 14.96
N LYS A 276 21.04 22.89 14.87
CA LYS A 276 21.98 22.13 14.03
C LYS A 276 22.61 21.05 14.89
N LEU A 277 22.61 19.81 14.42
CA LEU A 277 23.13 18.66 15.16
C LEU A 277 24.37 18.09 14.46
N ASN A 278 25.35 17.64 15.25
CA ASN A 278 26.43 16.81 14.73
C ASN A 278 25.91 15.41 14.36
N PRO A 279 26.60 14.66 13.47
CA PRO A 279 26.19 13.31 13.10
C PRO A 279 26.05 12.38 14.32
N LEU A 280 25.04 11.50 14.28
CA LEU A 280 24.65 10.57 15.35
C LEU A 280 24.32 11.20 16.73
N VAL A 281 24.24 12.53 16.85
CA VAL A 281 23.86 13.19 18.12
C VAL A 281 22.38 13.01 18.42
N ASN A 282 22.09 12.55 19.65
CA ASN A 282 20.74 12.32 20.16
C ASN A 282 20.31 13.40 21.16
N LEU A 283 19.00 13.66 21.21
CA LEU A 283 18.34 14.45 22.24
C LEU A 283 17.52 13.52 23.14
N THR A 284 18.08 13.13 24.29
CA THR A 284 17.44 12.19 25.22
C THR A 284 16.49 12.94 26.14
N ASN A 285 15.26 12.45 26.30
CA ASN A 285 14.23 13.09 27.11
C ASN A 285 13.63 12.14 28.15
N PHE A 286 13.86 12.46 29.42
CA PHE A 286 13.19 11.88 30.59
C PHE A 286 12.20 12.87 31.23
N GLY A 287 12.23 14.14 30.82
CA GLY A 287 11.38 15.21 31.32
C GLY A 287 10.37 15.68 30.27
N ARG A 288 10.34 17.00 30.02
CA ARG A 288 9.44 17.62 29.05
C ARG A 288 10.20 18.47 28.03
N ILE A 289 9.88 18.32 26.75
CA ILE A 289 10.34 19.18 25.67
C ILE A 289 9.12 19.89 25.06
N VAL A 290 9.20 21.22 24.94
CA VAL A 290 8.19 22.06 24.29
C VAL A 290 8.85 22.78 23.11
N ILE A 291 8.36 22.53 21.90
CA ILE A 291 8.79 23.22 20.69
C ILE A 291 7.64 24.15 20.25
N ALA A 292 7.82 25.43 20.52
CA ALA A 292 6.82 26.49 20.34
C ALA A 292 7.08 27.29 19.06
N GLY A 293 7.08 26.61 17.91
CA GLY A 293 7.14 27.22 16.58
C GLY A 293 5.76 27.51 15.99
N THR A 294 5.74 27.99 14.74
CA THR A 294 4.53 28.20 13.94
C THR A 294 4.79 27.88 12.46
N PRO A 295 3.76 27.70 11.60
CA PRO A 295 3.94 27.49 10.17
C PRO A 295 4.72 28.60 9.43
N ASP A 296 4.71 29.84 9.94
CA ASP A 296 5.47 30.97 9.37
C ASP A 296 6.84 31.18 10.02
N ARG A 297 7.05 30.66 11.24
CA ARG A 297 8.34 30.71 11.96
C ARG A 297 8.65 29.33 12.56
N PRO A 298 8.87 28.31 11.73
CA PRO A 298 9.08 26.95 12.21
C PRO A 298 10.39 26.82 12.99
N VAL A 299 10.42 25.89 13.95
CA VAL A 299 11.67 25.44 14.56
C VAL A 299 12.28 24.35 13.68
N ILE A 300 13.54 24.51 13.29
CA ILE A 300 14.22 23.59 12.35
C ILE A 300 15.26 22.76 13.11
N PHE A 301 15.13 21.43 13.08
CA PHE A 301 16.19 20.48 13.48
C PHE A 301 16.86 19.95 12.22
N THR A 302 18.17 20.16 12.05
CA THR A 302 18.85 19.89 10.78
C THR A 302 20.28 19.33 10.93
N ALA A 303 20.67 18.51 9.96
CA ALA A 303 22.05 18.14 9.68
C ALA A 303 22.81 19.26 8.93
N THR A 304 24.08 19.02 8.61
CA THR A 304 24.90 19.93 7.77
C THR A 304 24.70 19.76 6.27
N ASN A 305 23.98 18.73 5.83
CA ASN A 305 23.80 18.33 4.45
C ASN A 305 22.39 17.78 4.22
N ILE A 306 22.01 17.62 2.94
CA ILE A 306 20.80 16.87 2.58
C ILE A 306 21.07 15.39 2.91
N VAL A 307 20.07 14.74 3.50
CA VAL A 307 20.04 13.32 3.85
C VAL A 307 18.89 12.68 3.07
N TRP A 308 18.98 11.36 2.88
CA TRP A 308 18.00 10.56 2.17
C TRP A 308 17.85 9.21 2.86
N PRO A 309 16.72 8.49 2.65
CA PRO A 309 16.56 7.12 3.14
C PRO A 309 17.76 6.24 2.81
N GLU A 310 18.17 5.43 3.80
CA GLU A 310 19.30 4.49 3.77
C GLU A 310 20.67 5.12 3.48
N LYS A 311 20.77 6.46 3.50
CA LYS A 311 22.00 7.23 3.22
C LYS A 311 22.40 8.09 4.43
N PRO A 312 22.92 7.45 5.51
CA PRO A 312 23.16 8.08 6.83
C PRO A 312 24.33 9.09 6.88
N ALA A 313 24.97 9.40 5.75
CA ALA A 313 26.14 10.27 5.72
C ALA A 313 25.80 11.68 6.25
N GLY A 314 26.36 12.03 7.41
CA GLY A 314 26.13 13.32 8.08
C GLY A 314 24.83 13.43 8.88
N ALA A 315 23.99 12.38 8.90
CA ALA A 315 22.72 12.39 9.61
C ALA A 315 22.90 12.41 11.14
N TRP A 316 22.07 13.19 11.83
CA TRP A 316 22.02 13.20 13.30
C TRP A 316 21.21 11.99 13.83
N GLY A 317 21.17 11.81 15.15
CA GLY A 317 20.46 10.71 15.79
C GLY A 317 18.95 10.91 15.84
N GLY A 318 18.35 10.79 17.02
CA GLY A 318 16.92 10.98 17.24
C GLY A 318 16.61 11.70 18.55
N LEU A 319 15.34 12.06 18.73
CA LEU A 319 14.74 12.37 20.02
C LEU A 319 14.39 11.04 20.70
N VAL A 320 15.10 10.75 21.79
CA VAL A 320 15.06 9.44 22.47
C VAL A 320 14.27 9.58 23.76
N MET A 321 13.01 9.16 23.75
CA MET A 321 12.09 9.24 24.90
C MET A 321 11.93 7.86 25.54
N ARG A 322 12.43 7.70 26.76
CA ARG A 322 12.26 6.47 27.56
C ARG A 322 11.84 6.86 28.97
N SER A 323 10.77 6.24 29.48
CA SER A 323 10.38 6.39 30.90
C SER A 323 11.43 5.79 31.84
N ASP A 324 11.51 6.36 33.05
CA ASP A 324 12.21 5.79 34.21
C ASP A 324 11.38 4.74 34.97
N GLY A 325 10.16 4.45 34.52
CA GLY A 325 9.18 3.58 35.19
C GLY A 325 8.26 4.30 36.18
N VAL A 326 8.44 5.61 36.39
CA VAL A 326 7.65 6.44 37.32
C VAL A 326 6.98 7.60 36.58
N THR A 327 7.68 8.22 35.64
CA THR A 327 7.22 9.38 34.87
C THR A 327 7.25 9.08 33.37
N ARG A 328 6.21 9.53 32.65
CA ARG A 328 6.14 9.43 31.18
C ARG A 328 6.74 10.70 30.59
N PRO A 329 7.88 10.64 29.86
CA PRO A 329 8.47 11.82 29.25
C PRO A 329 7.52 12.41 28.20
N GLN A 330 7.52 13.74 28.10
CA GLN A 330 6.59 14.50 27.26
C GLN A 330 7.31 15.27 26.16
N LEU A 331 6.76 15.22 24.95
CA LEU A 331 7.17 16.02 23.80
C LEU A 331 5.93 16.71 23.23
N GLU A 332 5.92 18.04 23.26
CA GLU A 332 4.87 18.88 22.69
C GLU A 332 5.49 19.76 21.60
N VAL A 333 4.97 19.67 20.37
CA VAL A 333 5.51 20.35 19.20
C VAL A 333 4.40 21.06 18.46
N ASN A 334 4.55 22.35 18.23
CA ASN A 334 3.82 23.09 17.20
C ASN A 334 4.82 23.71 16.21
N GLY A 335 4.56 23.58 14.91
CA GLY A 335 5.31 24.29 13.86
C GLY A 335 6.80 23.99 13.87
N ALA A 336 7.20 22.76 13.55
CA ALA A 336 8.60 22.37 13.49
C ALA A 336 8.90 21.46 12.29
N ILE A 337 10.11 21.55 11.75
CA ILE A 337 10.62 20.62 10.73
C ILE A 337 11.85 19.91 11.27
N PHE A 338 11.80 18.58 11.31
CA PHE A 338 12.93 17.71 11.59
C PHE A 338 13.44 17.16 10.25
N THR A 339 14.72 17.38 9.94
CA THR A 339 15.35 16.89 8.69
C THR A 339 16.75 16.34 8.94
N GLY A 340 17.08 15.24 8.26
CA GLY A 340 18.40 14.60 8.33
C GLY A 340 18.74 13.92 9.66
N GLY A 341 17.74 13.45 10.40
CA GLY A 341 17.94 12.58 11.56
C GLY A 341 18.00 11.09 11.19
N ALA A 342 17.87 10.23 12.21
CA ALA A 342 17.82 8.77 12.12
C ALA A 342 19.11 8.12 11.56
N GLY A 343 20.28 8.66 11.90
CA GLY A 343 21.56 8.32 11.27
C GLY A 343 22.21 6.97 11.61
N ALA A 344 21.77 6.24 12.65
CA ALA A 344 22.34 4.91 12.93
C ALA A 344 21.61 3.80 12.14
N THR A 345 22.36 3.02 11.36
CA THR A 345 21.84 1.94 10.50
C THR A 345 21.41 0.67 11.24
N SER A 346 21.56 0.64 12.57
CA SER A 346 21.10 -0.46 13.42
C SER A 346 20.85 0.09 14.82
N TRP A 347 19.73 -0.27 15.43
CA TRP A 347 19.25 0.31 16.69
C TRP A 347 18.72 -0.74 17.65
N SER A 348 18.81 -0.45 18.96
CA SER A 348 18.29 -1.32 20.02
C SER A 348 16.93 -0.81 20.51
N PHE A 349 15.88 -1.50 20.08
CA PHE A 349 14.50 -1.18 20.41
C PHE A 349 14.14 -1.61 21.85
N PRO A 350 13.37 -0.80 22.60
CA PRO A 350 13.06 -1.07 23.99
C PRO A 350 11.85 -2.01 24.11
N SER A 351 12.05 -3.20 24.71
CA SER A 351 10.98 -4.18 24.95
C SER A 351 9.72 -3.54 25.59
N PRO A 352 8.49 -3.88 25.13
CA PRO A 352 8.17 -4.92 24.15
C PRO A 352 8.31 -4.49 22.66
N SER A 353 8.87 -3.31 22.37
CA SER A 353 9.03 -2.84 20.98
C SER A 353 9.95 -3.74 20.18
N THR A 354 9.44 -4.24 19.07
CA THR A 354 10.20 -4.74 17.92
C THR A 354 10.29 -3.64 16.86
N SER A 355 10.90 -4.00 15.72
CA SER A 355 10.99 -3.20 14.51
C SER A 355 11.42 -4.14 13.39
N HIS A 356 10.62 -4.34 12.35
CA HIS A 356 11.06 -5.07 11.15
C HIS A 356 12.32 -4.43 10.54
N ARG A 357 12.28 -3.10 10.35
CA ARG A 357 13.41 -2.27 9.94
C ARG A 357 14.38 -2.01 11.09
N SER A 358 15.67 -2.24 10.88
CA SER A 358 16.66 -2.19 11.97
C SER A 358 17.19 -0.79 12.30
N GLU A 359 16.95 0.19 11.41
CA GLU A 359 17.51 1.53 11.46
C GLU A 359 16.91 2.38 12.60
N GLN A 360 17.67 3.35 13.08
CA GLN A 360 17.24 4.27 14.13
C GLN A 360 16.00 5.08 13.71
N PRO A 361 15.07 5.39 14.64
CA PRO A 361 14.00 6.35 14.42
C PRO A 361 14.40 7.80 14.79
N VAL A 362 13.78 8.80 14.15
CA VAL A 362 13.84 10.20 14.61
C VAL A 362 13.10 10.38 15.94
N LEU A 363 11.99 9.69 16.16
CA LEU A 363 11.24 9.67 17.43
C LEU A 363 11.20 8.24 18.03
N LEU A 364 12.03 7.96 19.03
CA LEU A 364 11.87 6.72 19.81
C LEU A 364 10.98 6.97 21.02
N LEU A 365 9.86 6.23 21.14
CA LEU A 365 8.89 6.40 22.22
C LEU A 365 8.78 5.11 23.06
N SER A 366 9.17 5.15 24.33
CA SER A 366 8.97 4.03 25.26
C SER A 366 8.31 4.50 26.55
N ASN A 367 7.06 4.09 26.75
CA ASN A 367 6.16 4.57 27.80
C ASN A 367 6.05 6.11 27.81
N ALA A 368 6.14 6.74 26.64
CA ALA A 368 6.26 8.19 26.44
C ALA A 368 4.95 8.81 25.93
N VAL A 369 4.88 10.15 25.88
CA VAL A 369 3.79 10.91 25.25
C VAL A 369 4.37 11.94 24.29
N ALA A 370 4.06 11.84 23.00
CA ALA A 370 4.46 12.79 21.98
C ALA A 370 3.25 13.36 21.23
N ARG A 371 3.19 14.69 21.08
CA ARG A 371 2.16 15.39 20.30
C ARG A 371 2.82 16.37 19.35
N LEU A 372 2.61 16.14 18.05
CA LEU A 372 3.11 16.96 16.96
C LEU A 372 1.93 17.58 16.22
N THR A 373 1.93 18.91 16.15
CA THR A 373 0.91 19.73 15.48
C THR A 373 1.61 20.66 14.47
N ASN A 374 1.08 20.79 13.25
CA ASN A 374 1.71 21.60 12.19
C ASN A 374 3.19 21.25 11.93
N ALA A 375 3.59 19.99 12.09
CA ALA A 375 4.98 19.58 12.06
C ALA A 375 5.36 18.89 10.73
N ALA A 376 6.64 18.66 10.53
CA ALA A 376 7.11 17.74 9.50
C ALA A 376 8.38 16.98 9.95
N ILE A 377 8.46 15.71 9.58
CA ILE A 377 9.68 14.89 9.70
C ILE A 377 9.98 14.38 8.29
N ILE A 378 11.04 14.93 7.68
CA ILE A 378 11.34 14.75 6.26
C ILE A 378 12.80 14.40 6.02
N HIS A 379 13.11 13.72 4.92
CA HIS A 379 14.50 13.47 4.50
C HIS A 379 15.37 12.85 5.61
N THR A 380 14.92 11.71 6.16
CA THR A 380 15.61 10.99 7.25
C THR A 380 16.43 9.82 6.70
N ALA A 381 17.48 9.41 7.41
CA ALA A 381 18.28 8.26 6.98
C ALA A 381 17.60 6.92 7.33
N GLY A 382 17.03 6.82 8.52
CA GLY A 382 16.23 5.70 9.00
C GLY A 382 14.73 6.03 9.09
N GLN A 383 14.09 5.54 10.14
CA GLN A 383 12.65 5.64 10.37
C GLN A 383 12.24 7.04 10.89
N VAL A 384 10.98 7.42 10.71
CA VAL A 384 10.40 8.62 11.36
C VAL A 384 10.26 8.39 12.86
N GLY A 385 9.70 7.25 13.26
CA GLY A 385 9.42 6.90 14.63
C GLY A 385 9.53 5.39 14.86
N ASN A 386 9.38 4.97 16.11
CA ASN A 386 9.14 3.60 16.55
C ASN A 386 8.78 3.68 18.05
N GLY A 387 7.96 2.77 18.59
CA GLY A 387 7.79 2.75 20.03
C GLY A 387 6.89 1.69 20.64
N CYS A 388 6.89 1.67 21.98
CA CYS A 388 6.06 0.79 22.78
C CYS A 388 5.32 1.52 23.92
N ASN A 389 4.11 1.06 24.24
CA ASN A 389 3.27 1.53 25.34
C ASN A 389 3.14 3.07 25.43
N SER A 390 3.12 3.73 24.29
CA SER A 390 3.27 5.19 24.17
C SER A 390 2.05 5.83 23.51
N ASP A 391 1.80 7.10 23.81
CA ASP A 391 0.78 7.87 23.11
C ASP A 391 1.46 8.80 22.11
N LEU A 392 1.14 8.64 20.82
CA LEU A 392 1.57 9.52 19.74
C LEU A 392 0.35 10.23 19.16
N THR A 393 0.46 11.54 18.97
CA THR A 393 -0.50 12.34 18.19
C THR A 393 0.24 13.04 17.07
N LEU A 394 -0.14 12.74 15.83
CA LEU A 394 0.25 13.48 14.63
C LEU A 394 -0.98 14.25 14.14
N ASP A 395 -0.92 15.58 14.19
CA ASP A 395 -1.99 16.47 13.75
C ASP A 395 -1.44 17.49 12.75
N HIS A 396 -2.07 17.65 11.58
CA HIS A 396 -1.57 18.50 10.49
C HIS A 396 -0.06 18.30 10.19
N THR A 397 0.41 17.05 10.26
CA THR A 397 1.84 16.71 10.25
C THR A 397 2.23 15.89 9.01
N LEU A 398 3.39 16.22 8.43
CA LEU A 398 3.95 15.51 7.27
C LEU A 398 5.10 14.59 7.68
N CYS A 399 5.03 13.33 7.32
CA CYS A 399 6.10 12.35 7.43
C CYS A 399 6.47 11.89 6.02
N GLN A 400 7.68 12.20 5.53
CA GLN A 400 8.01 11.96 4.12
C GLN A 400 9.49 11.69 3.82
N ARG A 401 9.77 10.70 2.94
CA ARG A 401 11.13 10.25 2.59
C ARG A 401 11.91 9.83 3.84
N ALA A 402 11.37 8.78 4.44
CA ALA A 402 11.98 7.96 5.48
C ALA A 402 11.98 6.50 5.01
N ILE A 403 12.46 5.57 5.84
CA ILE A 403 12.30 4.13 5.57
C ILE A 403 10.85 3.69 5.84
N THR A 404 10.25 4.19 6.93
CA THR A 404 8.87 3.91 7.38
C THR A 404 8.47 5.00 8.39
N CYS A 405 7.18 5.20 8.68
CA CYS A 405 6.78 5.97 9.88
C CYS A 405 6.95 5.23 11.20
N GLY A 406 7.22 3.93 11.15
CA GLY A 406 7.64 3.12 12.30
C GLY A 406 6.64 2.05 12.72
N GLU A 407 7.19 1.09 13.45
CA GLU A 407 6.43 0.07 14.20
C GLU A 407 6.03 0.59 15.59
N TYR A 408 4.77 0.36 15.96
CA TYR A 408 4.23 0.72 17.28
C TYR A 408 3.60 -0.49 18.00
N VAL A 409 4.00 -0.69 19.26
CA VAL A 409 3.63 -1.82 20.12
C VAL A 409 2.90 -1.33 21.37
N GLY A 410 1.59 -1.20 21.29
CA GLY A 410 0.73 -0.79 22.40
C GLY A 410 0.71 0.72 22.67
N GLY A 411 -0.30 1.15 23.43
CA GLY A 411 -0.60 2.57 23.66
C GLY A 411 -1.65 3.11 22.67
N THR A 412 -1.59 4.41 22.39
CA THR A 412 -2.58 5.11 21.54
C THR A 412 -1.88 5.90 20.44
N ILE A 413 -2.10 5.52 19.17
CA ILE A 413 -1.58 6.27 18.03
C ILE A 413 -2.74 6.99 17.35
N LEU A 414 -2.72 8.32 17.34
CA LEU A 414 -3.71 9.17 16.70
C LEU A 414 -3.06 9.97 15.57
N ILE A 415 -3.60 9.84 14.36
CA ILE A 415 -3.16 10.54 13.16
C ILE A 415 -4.37 11.27 12.57
N ASN A 416 -4.33 12.61 12.54
CA ASN A 416 -5.40 13.47 12.04
C ASN A 416 -4.86 14.50 11.05
N GLU A 417 -5.59 14.73 9.95
CA GLU A 417 -5.32 15.76 8.94
C GLU A 417 -3.85 15.80 8.45
N SER A 418 -3.20 14.63 8.49
CA SER A 418 -1.76 14.43 8.32
C SER A 418 -1.45 13.71 7.01
N ALA A 419 -0.17 13.57 6.69
CA ALA A 419 0.29 12.86 5.50
C ALA A 419 1.53 12.03 5.82
N LEU A 420 1.44 10.72 5.60
CA LEU A 420 2.54 9.77 5.69
C LEU A 420 2.77 9.26 4.26
N ILE A 421 3.81 9.75 3.57
CA ILE A 421 4.04 9.45 2.15
C ILE A 421 5.52 9.26 1.77
N GLU A 422 5.81 8.49 0.72
CA GLU A 422 7.17 8.16 0.24
C GLU A 422 8.02 7.37 1.25
N PHE A 423 7.83 6.05 1.27
CA PHE A 423 8.61 5.09 2.05
C PHE A 423 9.23 4.00 1.16
N PRO A 424 10.52 4.12 0.79
CA PRO A 424 11.28 5.35 0.65
C PRO A 424 10.78 6.20 -0.56
N ASN A 425 11.60 7.12 -1.05
CA ASN A 425 11.26 7.97 -2.20
C ASN A 425 10.71 7.19 -3.42
N ASP A 426 9.73 7.76 -4.14
CA ASP A 426 9.20 7.12 -5.36
C ASP A 426 10.12 7.36 -6.57
N ASP A 427 11.20 6.58 -6.64
CA ASP A 427 12.10 6.48 -7.80
C ASP A 427 11.59 5.48 -8.86
N GLY A 428 10.50 4.75 -8.60
CA GLY A 428 9.97 3.71 -9.47
C GLY A 428 10.78 2.42 -9.55
N VAL A 429 11.83 2.25 -8.74
CA VAL A 429 12.59 0.99 -8.65
C VAL A 429 11.85 0.05 -7.70
N VAL A 430 11.38 -1.09 -8.23
CA VAL A 430 10.75 -2.17 -7.47
C VAL A 430 11.19 -3.52 -8.03
N ASP A 431 12.07 -4.20 -7.31
CA ASP A 431 12.57 -5.55 -7.59
C ASP A 431 12.18 -6.54 -6.49
N ALA A 432 12.73 -7.75 -6.52
CA ALA A 432 12.43 -8.82 -5.56
C ALA A 432 13.06 -8.62 -4.17
N ALA A 433 14.05 -7.74 -4.01
CA ALA A 433 14.59 -7.38 -2.70
C ALA A 433 13.82 -6.20 -2.09
N ILE A 434 13.31 -5.29 -2.92
CA ILE A 434 12.47 -4.17 -2.47
C ILE A 434 11.08 -4.65 -2.01
N ALA A 435 10.55 -5.70 -2.63
CA ALA A 435 9.23 -6.26 -2.32
C ALA A 435 9.20 -7.25 -1.15
N ASP A 436 10.27 -7.35 -0.36
CA ASP A 436 10.44 -8.29 0.76
C ASP A 436 11.25 -7.59 1.88
N ALA A 437 10.95 -6.29 2.14
CA ALA A 437 11.85 -5.38 2.87
C ALA A 437 11.18 -4.41 3.86
N ASP A 438 9.90 -4.58 4.17
CA ASP A 438 9.19 -3.89 5.26
C ASP A 438 9.23 -2.36 5.15
N TYR A 439 8.99 -1.84 3.93
CA TYR A 439 8.90 -0.40 3.64
C TYR A 439 7.51 0.19 3.93
N ASP A 440 6.93 -0.19 5.06
CA ASP A 440 5.55 0.16 5.41
C ASP A 440 5.38 1.66 5.65
N GLY A 441 4.23 2.19 5.25
CA GLY A 441 3.83 3.55 5.60
C GLY A 441 3.77 3.75 7.11
N ILE A 442 3.13 2.83 7.84
CA ILE A 442 3.15 2.72 9.31
C ILE A 442 2.68 1.31 9.73
N TYR A 443 3.24 0.78 10.81
CA TYR A 443 2.98 -0.59 11.29
C TYR A 443 2.44 -0.62 12.74
N PHE A 444 1.42 -1.46 13.00
CA PHE A 444 0.78 -1.57 14.31
C PHE A 444 0.62 -3.02 14.82
N THR A 445 1.23 -3.36 15.97
CA THR A 445 0.89 -4.61 16.69
C THR A 445 -0.32 -4.40 17.62
N THR A 446 -0.14 -4.53 18.94
CA THR A 446 -1.20 -4.29 19.95
C THR A 446 -1.49 -2.80 20.12
N GLY A 447 -2.64 -2.43 20.71
CA GLY A 447 -2.97 -1.04 21.07
C GLY A 447 -4.23 -0.48 20.41
N THR A 448 -4.37 0.85 20.44
CA THR A 448 -5.50 1.57 19.83
C THR A 448 -5.00 2.58 18.81
N HIS A 449 -5.39 2.42 17.55
CA HIS A 449 -4.87 3.18 16.43
C HIS A 449 -6.03 3.90 15.72
N ILE A 450 -5.91 5.21 15.57
CA ILE A 450 -6.97 6.12 15.12
C ILE A 450 -6.40 6.97 13.98
N LEU A 451 -6.87 6.77 12.76
CA LEU A 451 -6.34 7.36 11.54
C LEU A 451 -7.47 8.08 10.80
N MET A 452 -7.45 9.41 10.78
CA MET A 452 -8.54 10.25 10.29
C MET A 452 -8.08 11.31 9.29
N ASN A 453 -8.90 11.64 8.30
CA ASN A 453 -8.76 12.83 7.45
C ASN A 453 -7.42 12.92 6.68
N SER A 454 -6.65 11.84 6.63
CA SER A 454 -5.21 11.84 6.34
C SER A 454 -4.87 11.18 5.00
N LEU A 455 -3.60 11.33 4.58
CA LEU A 455 -3.02 10.73 3.39
C LEU A 455 -2.00 9.66 3.77
N PHE A 456 -2.05 8.49 3.14
CA PHE A 456 -1.11 7.38 3.34
C PHE A 456 -0.67 6.77 2.01
N GLY A 457 0.52 6.14 2.00
CA GLY A 457 1.02 5.35 0.87
C GLY A 457 2.17 6.01 0.13
N PHE A 458 2.29 5.76 -1.18
CA PHE A 458 3.55 5.87 -1.92
C PHE A 458 4.66 5.08 -1.18
N ALA A 459 4.28 3.89 -0.72
CA ALA A 459 5.09 2.96 0.05
C ALA A 459 5.55 1.84 -0.87
N LYS A 460 6.78 1.35 -0.66
CA LYS A 460 7.32 0.20 -1.40
C LYS A 460 6.93 -1.14 -0.78
N ASP A 461 6.14 -1.10 0.29
CA ASP A 461 5.44 -2.22 0.90
C ASP A 461 3.98 -1.79 1.16
N ASP A 462 3.42 -1.98 2.35
CA ASP A 462 2.07 -1.54 2.72
C ASP A 462 1.96 -0.03 3.01
N ALA A 463 0.76 0.54 2.90
CA ALA A 463 0.51 1.93 3.29
C ALA A 463 0.12 2.08 4.77
N ILE A 464 -0.65 1.14 5.31
CA ILE A 464 -0.98 0.99 6.72
C ILE A 464 -1.08 -0.51 6.99
N ASP A 465 -0.15 -1.06 7.77
CA ASP A 465 -0.19 -2.46 8.19
C ASP A 465 -0.52 -2.61 9.69
N SER A 466 -1.14 -3.73 10.01
CA SER A 466 -1.32 -4.25 11.35
C SER A 466 -1.05 -5.77 11.38
N GLY A 467 0.10 -6.15 10.82
CA GLY A 467 0.42 -7.49 10.32
C GLY A 467 0.58 -8.58 11.36
N SER A 468 0.85 -8.23 12.63
CA SER A 468 1.13 -9.19 13.70
C SER A 468 0.64 -8.73 15.07
N GLY A 469 0.83 -9.58 16.07
CA GLY A 469 0.53 -9.35 17.46
C GLY A 469 -0.83 -9.87 17.91
N SER A 470 -1.10 -9.60 19.19
CA SER A 470 -2.39 -9.89 19.83
C SER A 470 -3.34 -8.68 19.79
N ALA A 471 -4.38 -8.69 20.62
CA ALA A 471 -5.55 -7.83 20.45
C ALA A 471 -5.21 -6.34 20.31
N GLY A 472 -5.81 -5.72 19.29
CA GLY A 472 -5.63 -4.32 18.96
C GLY A 472 -6.80 -3.80 18.12
N THR A 473 -7.00 -2.50 18.18
CA THR A 473 -8.01 -1.76 17.40
C THR A 473 -7.32 -0.91 16.35
N VAL A 474 -7.81 -0.95 15.11
CA VAL A 474 -7.45 0.04 14.08
C VAL A 474 -8.73 0.65 13.52
N TRP A 475 -8.86 1.97 13.62
CA TRP A 475 -9.98 2.72 13.06
C TRP A 475 -9.47 3.73 12.03
N VAL A 476 -9.97 3.63 10.80
CA VAL A 476 -9.60 4.47 9.65
C VAL A 476 -10.85 5.18 9.14
N SER A 477 -10.80 6.50 8.95
CA SER A 477 -11.98 7.30 8.57
C SER A 477 -11.65 8.53 7.71
N ASN A 478 -12.34 8.71 6.59
CA ASN A 478 -12.12 9.85 5.68
C ASN A 478 -10.66 9.99 5.20
N CYS A 479 -9.99 8.87 4.96
CA CYS A 479 -8.58 8.81 4.55
C CYS A 479 -8.44 8.60 3.04
N TRP A 480 -7.33 9.06 2.49
CA TRP A 480 -6.89 8.73 1.14
C TRP A 480 -5.64 7.86 1.24
N VAL A 481 -5.70 6.66 0.66
CA VAL A 481 -4.60 5.70 0.67
C VAL A 481 -4.26 5.35 -0.77
N GLU A 482 -3.04 5.64 -1.21
CA GLU A 482 -2.65 5.45 -2.62
C GLU A 482 -1.23 4.91 -2.80
N SER A 483 -1.05 3.98 -3.74
CA SER A 483 0.26 3.49 -4.17
C SER A 483 1.08 2.79 -3.07
N ALA A 484 0.48 1.82 -2.38
CA ALA A 484 1.27 0.76 -1.73
C ALA A 484 1.71 -0.27 -2.79
N LEU A 485 2.85 -0.93 -2.60
CA LEU A 485 3.23 -2.04 -3.48
C LEU A 485 2.30 -3.23 -3.26
N HIS A 486 2.09 -3.58 -2.01
CA HIS A 486 1.16 -4.61 -1.58
C HIS A 486 -0.15 -3.91 -1.12
N GLU A 487 -0.41 -3.78 0.16
CA GLU A 487 -1.74 -3.45 0.67
C GLU A 487 -1.88 -1.96 1.01
N ALA A 488 -2.97 -1.33 0.55
CA ALA A 488 -3.38 -0.05 1.12
C ALA A 488 -3.81 -0.22 2.60
N LEU A 489 -4.41 -1.36 2.97
CA LEU A 489 -4.83 -1.69 4.33
C LEU A 489 -4.63 -3.20 4.60
N ALA A 490 -3.52 -3.57 5.22
CA ALA A 490 -3.25 -4.94 5.66
C ALA A 490 -3.69 -5.14 7.12
N TRP A 491 -4.66 -6.04 7.33
CA TRP A 491 -5.21 -6.31 8.66
C TRP A 491 -5.00 -7.77 9.03
N SER A 492 -4.12 -8.05 10.00
CA SER A 492 -3.80 -9.40 10.49
C SER A 492 -3.72 -9.46 12.02
N GLY A 493 -3.33 -10.60 12.58
CA GLY A 493 -3.09 -10.80 14.02
C GLY A 493 -4.28 -11.31 14.83
N GLY A 494 -4.00 -11.70 16.08
CA GLY A 494 -4.95 -12.34 16.99
C GLY A 494 -5.77 -11.35 17.83
N GLY A 495 -7.07 -11.55 17.99
CA GLY A 495 -7.98 -10.61 18.68
C GLY A 495 -8.15 -9.25 17.98
N ARG A 496 -7.62 -9.08 16.76
CA ARG A 496 -7.67 -7.85 15.97
C ARG A 496 -9.10 -7.47 15.58
N LEU A 497 -9.46 -6.21 15.82
CA LEU A 497 -10.68 -5.57 15.31
C LEU A 497 -10.30 -4.36 14.46
N THR A 498 -10.79 -4.26 13.23
CA THR A 498 -10.56 -3.08 12.37
C THR A 498 -11.86 -2.50 11.83
N TRP A 499 -11.89 -1.17 11.66
CA TRP A 499 -13.06 -0.42 11.23
C TRP A 499 -12.65 0.67 10.22
N THR A 500 -13.05 0.54 8.95
CA THR A 500 -12.68 1.46 7.86
C THR A 500 -13.91 2.16 7.29
N TYR A 501 -13.90 3.49 7.21
CA TYR A 501 -15.04 4.31 6.78
C TYR A 501 -14.66 5.40 5.79
N ASP A 502 -15.56 5.70 4.84
CA ASP A 502 -15.54 6.95 4.04
C ASP A 502 -14.21 7.24 3.32
N SER A 503 -13.43 6.20 3.00
CA SER A 503 -12.04 6.32 2.55
C SER A 503 -11.81 5.85 1.11
N VAL A 504 -10.78 6.40 0.47
CA VAL A 504 -10.32 6.06 -0.89
C VAL A 504 -9.10 5.15 -0.82
N LEU A 505 -9.11 4.05 -1.57
CA LEU A 505 -8.07 3.03 -1.64
C LEU A 505 -7.72 2.80 -3.12
N ILE A 506 -6.56 3.26 -3.60
CA ILE A 506 -6.29 3.37 -5.04
C ILE A 506 -4.84 3.07 -5.42
N ASN A 507 -4.60 2.47 -6.60
CA ASN A 507 -3.26 2.21 -7.15
C ASN A 507 -2.38 1.18 -6.39
N SER A 508 -2.93 0.46 -5.43
CA SER A 508 -2.18 -0.51 -4.62
C SER A 508 -2.28 -1.95 -5.16
N GLY A 509 -1.40 -2.84 -4.71
CA GLY A 509 -1.56 -4.28 -4.96
C GLY A 509 -2.91 -4.77 -4.44
N GLN A 510 -3.30 -4.33 -3.25
CA GLN A 510 -4.59 -4.62 -2.66
C GLN A 510 -5.21 -3.38 -2.02
N GLY A 511 -6.54 -3.23 -2.11
CA GLY A 511 -7.28 -2.13 -1.49
C GLY A 511 -7.48 -2.34 0.01
N ILE A 512 -8.19 -3.40 0.39
CA ILE A 512 -8.37 -3.80 1.79
C ILE A 512 -8.31 -5.32 1.92
N GLU A 513 -7.50 -5.80 2.86
CA GLU A 513 -7.38 -7.22 3.20
C GLU A 513 -8.00 -7.55 4.56
N ALA A 514 -8.46 -8.79 4.73
CA ALA A 514 -8.50 -9.47 6.03
C ALA A 514 -7.56 -10.67 5.96
N GLY A 515 -6.35 -10.50 6.52
CA GLY A 515 -5.20 -11.38 6.33
C GLY A 515 -5.14 -12.53 7.33
N TRP A 516 -3.93 -12.83 7.81
CA TRP A 516 -3.67 -14.01 8.62
C TRP A 516 -3.97 -13.82 10.11
N THR A 517 -4.18 -14.95 10.79
CA THR A 517 -4.50 -15.04 12.22
C THR A 517 -3.28 -15.50 13.01
N GLU A 518 -2.72 -14.62 13.84
CA GLU A 518 -1.65 -14.98 14.77
C GLU A 518 -2.20 -15.47 16.12
N GLY A 519 -1.66 -16.58 16.64
CA GLY A 519 -1.73 -16.94 18.07
C GLY A 519 -3.11 -17.32 18.65
N SER A 520 -4.21 -17.03 17.94
CA SER A 520 -5.58 -17.22 18.41
C SER A 520 -6.38 -18.20 17.54
N THR A 521 -7.41 -18.79 18.14
CA THR A 521 -8.43 -19.61 17.46
C THR A 521 -9.81 -18.94 17.47
N ASP A 522 -9.84 -17.64 17.76
CA ASP A 522 -11.05 -16.83 18.00
C ASP A 522 -11.79 -16.39 16.73
N GLY A 523 -11.13 -16.44 15.58
CA GLY A 523 -11.70 -15.98 14.31
C GLY A 523 -11.46 -14.50 14.01
N SER A 524 -10.33 -13.96 14.48
CA SER A 524 -9.74 -12.68 14.06
C SER A 524 -8.76 -12.86 12.90
N PRO A 525 -8.36 -11.80 12.16
CA PRO A 525 -8.81 -10.40 12.26
C PRO A 525 -10.29 -10.24 11.87
N ASN A 526 -11.04 -9.40 12.59
CA ASN A 526 -12.42 -9.04 12.23
C ASN A 526 -12.43 -7.66 11.61
N CYS A 527 -12.52 -7.60 10.29
CA CYS A 527 -12.39 -6.38 9.51
C CYS A 527 -13.77 -5.89 9.07
N PHE A 528 -14.14 -4.70 9.52
CA PHE A 528 -15.41 -4.05 9.20
C PHE A 528 -15.15 -2.82 8.34
N ALA A 529 -15.86 -2.69 7.22
CA ALA A 529 -15.68 -1.60 6.28
C ALA A 529 -17.00 -1.16 5.64
N GLU A 530 -17.19 0.15 5.48
CA GLU A 530 -18.27 0.67 4.65
C GLU A 530 -18.04 2.07 4.08
N ARG A 531 -18.80 2.41 3.04
CA ARG A 531 -18.68 3.66 2.28
C ARG A 531 -17.26 3.90 1.76
N LEU A 532 -16.59 2.86 1.27
CA LEU A 532 -15.25 3.00 0.67
C LEU A 532 -15.34 3.21 -0.85
N LEU A 533 -14.29 3.77 -1.44
CA LEU A 533 -14.00 3.67 -2.87
C LEU A 533 -12.67 2.93 -3.03
N THR A 534 -12.73 1.68 -3.50
CA THR A 534 -11.54 0.88 -3.84
C THR A 534 -11.48 0.69 -5.36
N THR A 535 -10.46 1.29 -6.00
CA THR A 535 -10.36 1.38 -7.46
C THR A 535 -8.95 1.35 -8.01
N ALA A 536 -8.78 0.79 -9.21
CA ALA A 536 -7.49 0.68 -9.91
C ALA A 536 -6.37 0.02 -9.07
N ASN A 537 -6.75 -0.90 -8.18
CA ASN A 537 -5.84 -1.80 -7.46
C ASN A 537 -5.71 -3.14 -8.23
N SER A 538 -4.74 -4.00 -7.87
CA SER A 538 -4.75 -5.39 -8.35
C SER A 538 -5.93 -6.17 -7.74
N VAL A 539 -6.17 -6.04 -6.43
CA VAL A 539 -7.38 -6.54 -5.75
C VAL A 539 -8.13 -5.41 -5.06
N GLY A 540 -9.43 -5.26 -5.31
CA GLY A 540 -10.28 -4.27 -4.66
C GLY A 540 -10.56 -4.59 -3.19
N ALA A 541 -10.97 -5.83 -2.92
CA ALA A 541 -11.19 -6.38 -1.58
C ALA A 541 -10.71 -7.85 -1.50
N ARG A 542 -9.89 -8.15 -0.49
CA ARG A 542 -9.21 -9.44 -0.31
C ARG A 542 -9.63 -10.15 0.98
N PHE A 543 -9.82 -11.46 0.91
CA PHE A 543 -9.78 -12.32 2.10
C PHE A 543 -8.64 -13.33 2.01
N GLY A 544 -7.79 -13.35 3.03
CA GLY A 544 -6.61 -14.19 3.12
C GLY A 544 -5.44 -13.65 2.30
N ASP A 545 -4.24 -13.93 2.77
CA ASP A 545 -2.96 -13.31 2.36
C ASP A 545 -2.25 -14.15 1.28
N ASN A 546 -1.07 -13.74 0.82
CA ASN A 546 -0.23 -14.37 -0.20
C ASN A 546 0.64 -15.53 0.35
N TYR A 547 0.73 -15.69 1.66
CA TYR A 547 1.54 -16.73 2.31
C TYR A 547 0.79 -18.06 2.56
N ASP A 548 1.50 -19.03 3.14
CA ASP A 548 0.96 -20.33 3.60
C ASP A 548 0.73 -20.28 5.12
N TRP A 549 -0.21 -19.41 5.53
CA TRP A 549 -0.50 -19.15 6.94
C TRP A 549 -1.93 -19.57 7.34
N THR A 550 -2.33 -19.25 8.57
CA THR A 550 -3.64 -19.61 9.13
C THR A 550 -4.64 -18.47 8.92
N TYR A 551 -5.78 -18.75 8.27
CA TYR A 551 -6.81 -17.74 7.98
C TYR A 551 -8.14 -18.05 8.68
N LEU A 552 -8.35 -17.52 9.88
CA LEU A 552 -9.57 -17.70 10.67
C LEU A 552 -10.45 -16.43 10.71
N GLY A 553 -9.93 -15.29 10.26
CA GLY A 553 -10.59 -13.97 10.31
C GLY A 553 -11.88 -13.84 9.50
N ARG A 554 -12.36 -12.59 9.40
CA ARG A 554 -13.57 -12.19 8.67
C ARG A 554 -13.40 -10.85 7.98
N LEU A 555 -13.95 -10.72 6.77
CA LEU A 555 -14.10 -9.43 6.07
C LEU A 555 -15.59 -9.09 5.88
N ARG A 556 -16.00 -7.91 6.33
CA ARG A 556 -17.30 -7.32 6.01
C ARG A 556 -17.09 -5.97 5.34
N LEU A 557 -17.43 -5.88 4.06
CA LEU A 557 -17.35 -4.64 3.28
C LEU A 557 -18.72 -4.38 2.65
N THR A 558 -19.35 -3.27 3.04
CA THR A 558 -20.74 -2.95 2.63
C THR A 558 -20.90 -1.50 2.19
N ASN A 559 -21.98 -1.17 1.49
CA ASN A 559 -22.31 0.21 1.07
C ASN A 559 -21.19 0.94 0.27
N SER A 560 -20.30 0.20 -0.38
CA SER A 560 -19.04 0.70 -0.96
C SER A 560 -18.99 0.60 -2.49
N LEU A 561 -18.03 1.28 -3.11
CA LEU A 561 -17.71 1.25 -4.52
C LEU A 561 -16.43 0.44 -4.72
N ILE A 562 -16.54 -0.73 -5.36
CA ILE A 562 -15.43 -1.66 -5.63
C ILE A 562 -15.33 -1.74 -7.15
N LEU A 563 -14.54 -0.85 -7.76
CA LEU A 563 -14.66 -0.49 -9.19
C LEU A 563 -13.31 -0.52 -9.90
N TYR A 564 -13.23 -1.02 -11.13
CA TYR A 564 -12.07 -0.93 -12.02
C TYR A 564 -10.74 -1.43 -11.42
N ASN A 565 -10.81 -2.36 -10.47
CA ASN A 565 -9.66 -3.13 -10.01
C ASN A 565 -9.38 -4.26 -11.04
N TYR A 566 -8.17 -4.83 -11.06
CA TYR A 566 -7.93 -6.03 -11.88
C TYR A 566 -8.81 -7.20 -11.42
N ARG A 567 -9.02 -7.33 -10.10
CA ARG A 567 -10.08 -8.12 -9.47
C ARG A 567 -10.79 -7.28 -8.44
N ASP A 568 -12.11 -7.09 -8.55
CA ASP A 568 -12.86 -6.42 -7.47
C ASP A 568 -12.85 -7.23 -6.16
N VAL A 569 -12.93 -8.57 -6.24
CA VAL A 569 -13.04 -9.47 -5.08
C VAL A 569 -12.23 -10.75 -5.28
N PHE A 570 -11.20 -10.99 -4.44
CA PHE A 570 -10.37 -12.20 -4.44
C PHE A 570 -10.27 -12.81 -3.04
N LEU A 571 -10.63 -14.09 -2.89
CA LEU A 571 -10.95 -14.70 -1.58
C LEU A 571 -10.28 -16.06 -1.36
N LYS A 572 -9.16 -16.33 -2.06
CA LYS A 572 -8.49 -17.63 -2.06
C LYS A 572 -7.28 -17.59 -1.13
N THR A 573 -7.15 -18.63 -0.30
CA THR A 573 -6.04 -18.82 0.64
C THR A 573 -5.14 -19.97 0.19
N TRP A 574 -3.83 -19.86 0.44
CA TRP A 574 -2.84 -20.88 0.07
C TRP A 574 -2.44 -21.82 1.21
N ASN A 575 -3.09 -21.70 2.36
CA ASN A 575 -2.84 -22.45 3.59
C ASN A 575 -2.73 -23.97 3.39
N ASN A 576 -1.90 -24.64 4.18
CA ASN A 576 -1.92 -26.10 4.30
C ASN A 576 -3.32 -26.60 4.74
N PRO A 577 -3.87 -27.65 4.11
CA PRO A 577 -5.18 -28.20 4.48
C PRO A 577 -5.22 -28.72 5.93
N GLY A 578 -6.06 -28.09 6.75
CA GLY A 578 -6.24 -28.42 8.16
C GLY A 578 -7.69 -28.72 8.54
N SER A 579 -8.00 -28.62 9.83
CA SER A 579 -9.36 -28.78 10.36
C SER A 579 -10.12 -27.45 10.45
N GLY A 580 -11.44 -27.52 10.64
CA GLY A 580 -12.30 -26.34 10.70
C GLY A 580 -12.18 -25.49 9.43
N TRP A 581 -12.02 -24.18 9.58
CA TRP A 581 -11.85 -23.25 8.45
C TRP A 581 -10.59 -23.52 7.60
N GLN A 582 -9.52 -24.13 8.16
CA GLN A 582 -8.31 -24.44 7.37
C GLN A 582 -8.48 -25.61 6.40
N SER A 583 -9.64 -26.29 6.38
CA SER A 583 -9.95 -27.27 5.34
C SER A 583 -10.08 -26.66 3.94
N ASN A 584 -10.39 -25.37 3.84
CA ASN A 584 -10.74 -24.67 2.60
C ASN A 584 -9.56 -23.93 1.95
N SER A 585 -8.57 -24.69 1.48
CA SER A 585 -7.45 -24.14 0.70
C SER A 585 -7.69 -24.20 -0.82
N TRP A 586 -7.17 -23.21 -1.57
CA TRP A 586 -7.39 -23.02 -3.02
C TRP A 586 -8.88 -22.98 -3.43
N VAL A 587 -9.73 -22.41 -2.57
CA VAL A 587 -11.16 -22.17 -2.79
C VAL A 587 -11.58 -20.87 -2.11
N ASP A 588 -12.69 -20.28 -2.55
CA ASP A 588 -13.14 -18.97 -2.08
C ASP A 588 -13.70 -19.06 -0.65
N ARG A 589 -13.21 -18.22 0.26
CA ARG A 589 -13.58 -18.19 1.70
C ARG A 589 -14.93 -17.51 1.97
N LEU A 590 -15.96 -17.80 1.17
CA LEU A 590 -17.28 -17.16 1.19
C LEU A 590 -17.92 -17.08 2.59
N GLY A 591 -17.81 -18.14 3.40
CA GLY A 591 -18.36 -18.21 4.76
C GLY A 591 -17.69 -17.29 5.79
N GLN A 592 -16.56 -16.67 5.44
CA GLN A 592 -15.85 -15.69 6.25
C GLN A 592 -16.07 -14.24 5.75
N THR A 593 -16.98 -14.04 4.78
CA THR A 593 -17.20 -12.75 4.11
C THR A 593 -18.65 -12.26 4.15
N ASP A 594 -18.86 -10.96 4.39
CA ASP A 594 -20.14 -10.24 4.21
C ASP A 594 -19.95 -9.08 3.22
N LEU A 595 -19.97 -9.40 1.92
CA LEU A 595 -19.81 -8.46 0.81
C LEU A 595 -21.16 -8.18 0.15
N ARG A 596 -21.87 -7.14 0.61
CA ARG A 596 -23.25 -6.84 0.15
C ARG A 596 -23.54 -5.35 0.08
N SER A 597 -24.54 -4.98 -0.73
CA SER A 597 -24.98 -3.59 -0.90
C SER A 597 -23.89 -2.66 -1.48
N ASN A 598 -22.82 -3.23 -2.06
CA ASN A 598 -21.78 -2.53 -2.80
C ASN A 598 -22.16 -2.36 -4.28
N TYR A 599 -21.39 -1.56 -5.00
CA TYR A 599 -21.32 -1.58 -6.46
C TYR A 599 -20.01 -2.27 -6.89
N LEU A 600 -20.11 -3.21 -7.83
CA LEU A 600 -19.00 -3.93 -8.44
C LEU A 600 -18.88 -3.55 -9.93
N THR A 601 -17.69 -3.64 -10.53
CA THR A 601 -17.50 -3.36 -11.97
C THR A 601 -18.33 -4.30 -12.86
N ALA A 602 -18.47 -5.55 -12.43
CA ALA A 602 -19.21 -6.61 -13.11
C ALA A 602 -20.09 -7.40 -12.13
N ALA A 603 -21.01 -8.21 -12.66
CA ALA A 603 -21.87 -9.06 -11.83
C ALA A 603 -21.07 -10.23 -11.24
N ASP A 604 -21.02 -10.32 -9.91
CA ASP A 604 -20.44 -11.48 -9.21
C ASP A 604 -21.53 -12.41 -8.69
N ALA A 605 -21.63 -13.61 -9.26
CA ALA A 605 -22.60 -14.63 -8.87
C ALA A 605 -22.39 -15.17 -7.44
N ARG A 606 -21.21 -14.96 -6.85
CA ARG A 606 -20.92 -15.29 -5.44
C ARG A 606 -21.63 -14.32 -4.49
N PHE A 607 -21.88 -13.09 -4.93
CA PHE A 607 -22.43 -11.99 -4.12
C PHE A 607 -23.58 -11.23 -4.81
N PRO A 608 -24.71 -11.90 -5.11
CA PRO A 608 -25.85 -11.33 -5.87
C PRO A 608 -26.63 -10.23 -5.12
N SER A 609 -26.22 -9.88 -3.90
CA SER A 609 -26.74 -8.75 -3.11
C SER A 609 -26.01 -7.42 -3.37
N ASN A 610 -24.99 -7.44 -4.23
CA ASN A 610 -24.34 -6.24 -4.78
C ASN A 610 -25.00 -5.81 -6.10
N ARG A 611 -24.70 -4.58 -6.53
CA ARG A 611 -25.16 -4.01 -7.80
C ARG A 611 -24.01 -4.00 -8.80
N VAL A 612 -24.33 -4.14 -10.08
CA VAL A 612 -23.37 -3.78 -11.14
C VAL A 612 -23.34 -2.26 -11.23
N TRP A 613 -22.14 -1.70 -11.32
CA TRP A 613 -21.93 -0.27 -11.52
C TRP A 613 -22.47 0.18 -12.88
N ASN A 614 -23.40 1.14 -12.87
CA ASN A 614 -23.82 1.86 -14.07
C ASN A 614 -23.21 3.26 -14.03
N PRO A 615 -22.11 3.54 -14.74
CA PRO A 615 -21.38 4.79 -14.59
C PRO A 615 -22.23 6.03 -14.92
N ALA A 616 -23.19 5.90 -15.85
CA ALA A 616 -24.09 6.99 -16.24
C ALA A 616 -25.21 7.26 -15.23
N ALA A 617 -25.63 6.27 -14.43
CA ALA A 617 -26.71 6.41 -13.45
C ALA A 617 -26.21 6.58 -12.00
N ASP A 618 -25.04 6.03 -11.68
CA ASP A 618 -24.46 6.00 -10.34
C ASP A 618 -23.18 6.84 -10.21
N GLY A 619 -22.60 7.33 -11.31
CA GLY A 619 -21.33 8.08 -11.31
C GLY A 619 -21.27 9.27 -10.34
N TRP A 620 -22.41 9.94 -10.11
CA TRP A 620 -22.55 11.03 -9.13
C TRP A 620 -22.15 10.63 -7.69
N ARG A 621 -22.21 9.34 -7.33
CA ARG A 621 -21.83 8.84 -5.99
C ARG A 621 -20.36 9.10 -5.66
N LEU A 622 -19.51 9.22 -6.67
CA LEU A 622 -18.08 9.51 -6.50
C LEU A 622 -17.82 10.89 -5.90
N ALA A 623 -18.77 11.83 -6.01
CA ALA A 623 -18.64 13.18 -5.46
C ALA A 623 -18.44 13.22 -3.94
N HIS A 624 -18.84 12.17 -3.21
CA HIS A 624 -18.57 12.02 -1.76
C HIS A 624 -17.06 11.91 -1.45
N PHE A 625 -16.30 11.33 -2.38
CA PHE A 625 -14.85 11.09 -2.24
C PHE A 625 -13.99 12.13 -2.97
N MET A 626 -14.59 12.99 -3.82
CA MET A 626 -13.87 14.00 -4.58
C MET A 626 -13.50 15.18 -3.69
N THR A 627 -12.23 15.59 -3.73
CA THR A 627 -11.78 16.87 -3.15
C THR A 627 -11.51 17.94 -4.21
N THR A 628 -11.50 17.60 -5.49
CA THR A 628 -11.43 18.54 -6.63
C THR A 628 -12.84 19.00 -7.03
N PRO A 629 -13.00 20.15 -7.73
CA PRO A 629 -14.31 20.60 -8.19
C PRO A 629 -14.96 19.56 -9.14
N ALA A 630 -16.22 19.19 -8.90
CA ALA A 630 -16.86 18.06 -9.58
C ALA A 630 -17.01 18.19 -11.12
N GLY A 631 -16.89 19.41 -11.66
CA GLY A 631 -16.87 19.69 -13.10
C GLY A 631 -15.49 20.05 -13.66
N ALA A 632 -14.42 19.91 -12.88
CA ALA A 632 -13.07 20.19 -13.35
C ALA A 632 -12.63 19.11 -14.36
N PRO A 633 -12.08 19.49 -15.54
CA PRO A 633 -11.33 18.55 -16.36
C PRO A 633 -10.14 18.00 -15.57
N VAL A 634 -9.97 16.67 -15.60
CA VAL A 634 -8.86 15.98 -14.94
C VAL A 634 -7.62 15.90 -15.83
N GLY A 635 -6.44 15.87 -15.22
CA GLY A 635 -5.19 15.63 -15.93
C GLY A 635 -5.16 14.24 -16.56
N ILE A 636 -4.57 14.13 -17.76
CA ILE A 636 -4.41 12.89 -18.52
C ILE A 636 -2.94 12.75 -18.93
N GLY A 637 -2.40 11.53 -18.89
CA GLY A 637 -1.05 11.25 -19.43
C GLY A 637 -0.73 9.76 -19.48
N TRP A 638 0.39 9.42 -20.10
CA TRP A 638 0.94 8.07 -20.04
C TRP A 638 1.39 7.74 -18.62
N ALA A 639 0.92 6.60 -18.09
CA ALA A 639 1.20 6.15 -16.73
C ALA A 639 2.54 5.39 -16.67
N VAL A 640 3.59 6.01 -17.21
CA VAL A 640 4.93 5.44 -17.40
C VAL A 640 5.98 6.39 -16.84
N ARG A 641 7.11 5.85 -16.39
CA ARG A 641 8.20 6.64 -15.78
C ARG A 641 9.25 7.11 -16.78
N THR A 642 9.18 6.62 -18.03
CA THR A 642 10.05 7.02 -19.15
C THR A 642 9.21 7.27 -20.41
N ASN A 643 9.58 8.27 -21.20
CA ASN A 643 8.96 8.56 -22.50
C ASN A 643 9.46 7.65 -23.64
N GLN A 644 10.30 6.67 -23.32
CA GLN A 644 10.86 5.66 -24.23
C GLN A 644 10.96 4.32 -23.49
N PHE A 645 10.57 3.24 -24.15
CA PHE A 645 10.62 1.86 -23.63
C PHE A 645 10.65 0.87 -24.82
N PRO A 646 10.98 -0.42 -24.60
CA PRO A 646 11.08 -1.39 -25.69
C PRO A 646 9.76 -1.63 -26.43
N MET A 647 9.83 -1.79 -27.76
CA MET A 647 8.67 -2.04 -28.63
C MET A 647 7.85 -3.29 -28.23
N THR A 648 8.45 -4.24 -27.53
CA THR A 648 7.77 -5.42 -26.96
C THR A 648 6.64 -5.06 -26.01
N ASN A 649 6.81 -4.02 -25.19
CA ASN A 649 5.83 -3.59 -24.20
C ASN A 649 4.56 -2.98 -24.82
N LEU A 650 4.57 -2.65 -26.13
CA LEU A 650 3.36 -2.25 -26.84
C LEU A 650 2.31 -3.37 -26.89
N LEU A 651 2.73 -4.64 -26.83
CA LEU A 651 1.84 -5.81 -26.81
C LEU A 651 1.12 -5.97 -25.46
N GLU A 652 1.74 -5.50 -24.37
CA GLU A 652 1.14 -5.45 -23.03
C GLU A 652 0.09 -4.32 -22.91
N GLY A 653 0.07 -3.38 -23.86
CA GLY A 653 -0.79 -2.21 -23.87
C GLY A 653 -0.22 -1.08 -23.01
N VAL A 654 0.01 0.09 -23.62
CA VAL A 654 0.60 1.25 -22.94
C VAL A 654 -0.44 1.88 -22.02
N PRO A 655 -0.16 2.07 -20.71
CA PRO A 655 -1.15 2.56 -19.76
C PRO A 655 -1.35 4.08 -19.88
N VAL A 656 -2.60 4.52 -19.94
CA VAL A 656 -3.02 5.93 -19.81
C VAL A 656 -3.78 6.07 -18.50
N ARG A 657 -3.48 7.10 -17.72
CA ARG A 657 -4.10 7.34 -16.41
C ARG A 657 -4.66 8.76 -16.31
N LEU A 658 -5.63 8.93 -15.42
CA LEU A 658 -6.15 10.22 -14.98
C LEU A 658 -5.44 10.70 -13.70
N SER A 659 -5.35 12.00 -13.48
CA SER A 659 -4.83 12.58 -12.23
C SER A 659 -5.65 12.13 -11.01
N SER A 660 -6.96 12.01 -11.15
CA SER A 660 -7.93 11.57 -10.14
C SER A 660 -9.10 10.84 -10.82
N PHE A 661 -9.90 10.09 -10.05
CA PHE A 661 -11.25 9.72 -10.49
C PHE A 661 -12.14 10.97 -10.55
N THR A 662 -13.20 10.87 -11.36
CA THR A 662 -14.18 11.95 -11.58
C THR A 662 -15.58 11.36 -11.79
N THR A 663 -16.61 12.18 -11.60
CA THR A 663 -18.03 11.86 -11.87
C THR A 663 -18.38 11.86 -13.37
N ASN A 664 -17.47 12.35 -14.22
CA ASN A 664 -17.68 12.57 -15.64
C ASN A 664 -17.12 11.42 -16.50
N PHE A 665 -17.67 11.22 -17.70
CA PHE A 665 -16.98 10.44 -18.73
C PHE A 665 -15.85 11.29 -19.32
N VAL A 666 -14.64 10.75 -19.32
CA VAL A 666 -13.43 11.40 -19.87
C VAL A 666 -13.00 10.67 -21.13
N ARG A 667 -12.53 11.41 -22.13
CA ARG A 667 -12.06 10.85 -23.40
C ARG A 667 -10.80 11.56 -23.88
N ILE A 668 -9.91 10.82 -24.52
CA ILE A 668 -8.70 11.31 -25.20
C ILE A 668 -8.52 10.51 -26.49
N THR A 669 -8.05 11.11 -27.58
CA THR A 669 -7.63 10.38 -28.79
C THR A 669 -6.16 9.98 -28.66
N CYS A 670 -5.86 8.69 -28.72
CA CYS A 670 -4.50 8.22 -28.93
C CYS A 670 -4.20 8.14 -30.44
N ARG A 671 -3.02 8.60 -30.83
CA ARG A 671 -2.45 8.48 -32.18
C ARG A 671 -1.14 7.68 -32.10
N PHE A 672 -1.01 6.67 -32.96
CA PHE A 672 0.25 5.99 -33.23
C PHE A 672 0.85 6.55 -34.52
N GLU A 673 2.11 6.98 -34.46
CA GLU A 673 2.78 7.71 -35.53
C GLU A 673 4.22 7.20 -35.74
N THR A 674 4.80 7.47 -36.90
CA THR A 674 6.24 7.30 -37.14
C THR A 674 7.06 8.33 -36.36
N ASP A 675 8.38 8.14 -36.31
CA ASP A 675 9.37 9.16 -35.93
C ASP A 675 9.21 10.48 -36.71
N THR A 676 8.85 10.37 -37.99
CA THR A 676 8.57 11.46 -38.93
C THR A 676 7.17 12.08 -38.79
N GLY A 677 6.34 11.60 -37.85
CA GLY A 677 4.99 12.13 -37.59
C GLY A 677 3.92 11.71 -38.60
N GLN A 678 4.17 10.69 -39.43
CA GLN A 678 3.14 10.08 -40.27
C GLN A 678 2.20 9.25 -39.38
N LEU A 679 0.90 9.54 -39.44
CA LEU A 679 -0.12 8.77 -38.73
C LEU A 679 -0.18 7.32 -39.25
N LEU A 680 -0.08 6.37 -38.33
CA LEU A 680 -0.23 4.93 -38.58
C LEU A 680 -1.63 4.46 -38.18
N ALA A 681 -2.12 4.90 -37.02
CA ALA A 681 -3.47 4.63 -36.53
C ALA A 681 -3.90 5.66 -35.47
N SER A 682 -5.22 5.76 -35.24
CA SER A 682 -5.79 6.59 -34.18
C SER A 682 -7.06 5.97 -33.62
N GLY A 683 -7.28 6.09 -32.30
CA GLY A 683 -8.49 5.60 -31.64
C GLY A 683 -8.78 6.34 -30.33
N PRO A 684 -10.05 6.37 -29.89
CA PRO A 684 -10.40 6.94 -28.60
C PRO A 684 -9.95 6.01 -27.46
N VAL A 685 -9.50 6.63 -26.37
CA VAL A 685 -9.36 6.01 -25.05
C VAL A 685 -10.39 6.70 -24.18
N GLU A 686 -11.31 5.91 -23.63
CA GLU A 686 -12.44 6.41 -22.83
C GLU A 686 -12.33 5.88 -21.40
N PHE A 687 -12.73 6.72 -20.45
CA PHE A 687 -12.75 6.43 -19.03
C PHE A 687 -14.16 6.70 -18.52
N ALA A 688 -14.79 5.66 -17.97
CA ALA A 688 -16.08 5.80 -17.31
C ALA A 688 -15.90 6.43 -15.91
N PRO A 689 -16.93 7.11 -15.37
CA PRO A 689 -16.93 7.59 -13.99
C PRO A 689 -16.41 6.54 -12.98
N GLY A 690 -15.32 6.89 -12.29
CA GLY A 690 -14.63 6.04 -11.32
C GLY A 690 -13.37 5.34 -11.86
N GLN A 691 -13.26 5.16 -13.17
CA GLN A 691 -12.10 4.54 -13.82
C GLN A 691 -10.96 5.55 -13.95
N THR A 692 -9.80 5.24 -13.37
CA THR A 692 -8.60 6.11 -13.47
C THR A 692 -7.51 5.56 -14.38
N LEU A 693 -7.59 4.29 -14.78
CA LEU A 693 -6.58 3.60 -15.58
C LEU A 693 -7.24 2.93 -16.80
N ASN A 694 -6.61 3.05 -17.96
CA ASN A 694 -6.93 2.30 -19.17
C ASN A 694 -5.61 1.95 -19.90
N ARG A 695 -5.65 1.06 -20.90
CA ARG A 695 -4.48 0.68 -21.71
C ARG A 695 -4.78 0.85 -23.20
N VAL A 696 -3.74 1.13 -23.98
CA VAL A 696 -3.85 1.32 -25.43
C VAL A 696 -2.90 0.37 -26.15
N TRP A 697 -3.46 -0.43 -27.06
CA TRP A 697 -2.73 -1.37 -27.90
C TRP A 697 -2.61 -0.82 -29.33
N PRO A 698 -1.45 -0.99 -29.99
CA PRO A 698 -1.32 -0.66 -31.41
C PRO A 698 -2.25 -1.57 -32.23
N SER A 699 -3.03 -0.95 -33.11
CA SER A 699 -4.00 -1.64 -33.97
C SER A 699 -4.10 -0.92 -35.31
N GLY A 700 -4.52 -1.63 -36.36
CA GLY A 700 -4.62 -1.09 -37.73
C GLY A 700 -3.32 -1.07 -38.54
N PHE A 701 -2.16 -1.38 -37.94
CA PHE A 701 -0.87 -1.47 -38.63
C PHE A 701 0.01 -2.58 -38.03
N ASP A 702 1.01 -3.04 -38.78
CA ASP A 702 2.00 -4.02 -38.28
C ASP A 702 3.21 -3.30 -37.69
N ALA A 703 3.35 -3.38 -36.36
CA ALA A 703 4.44 -2.75 -35.62
C ALA A 703 5.83 -3.28 -36.02
N ARG A 704 5.93 -4.47 -36.61
CA ARG A 704 7.21 -5.11 -37.01
C ARG A 704 7.86 -4.45 -38.23
N HIS A 705 7.14 -3.60 -38.95
CA HIS A 705 7.69 -2.82 -40.07
C HIS A 705 8.38 -1.52 -39.62
N TYR A 706 8.38 -1.21 -38.32
CA TYR A 706 8.91 0.04 -37.78
C TYR A 706 9.95 -0.24 -36.68
N SER A 707 11.08 0.47 -36.72
CA SER A 707 12.09 0.43 -35.64
C SER A 707 11.66 1.23 -34.41
N GLN A 708 10.76 2.19 -34.58
CA GLN A 708 10.21 3.04 -33.53
C GLN A 708 8.78 3.45 -33.91
N ILE A 709 7.90 3.54 -32.91
CA ILE A 709 6.56 4.12 -33.01
C ILE A 709 6.46 5.19 -31.92
N ARG A 710 5.84 6.32 -32.24
CA ARG A 710 5.44 7.34 -31.26
C ARG A 710 3.96 7.15 -30.91
N ALA A 711 3.62 7.19 -29.63
CA ALA A 711 2.24 7.30 -29.17
C ALA A 711 1.99 8.73 -28.67
N VAL A 712 0.87 9.35 -29.04
CA VAL A 712 0.54 10.75 -28.73
C VAL A 712 -0.90 10.86 -28.25
N LEU A 713 -1.11 11.57 -27.15
CA LEU A 713 -2.44 11.89 -26.61
C LEU A 713 -2.91 13.25 -27.14
N THR A 714 -4.13 13.30 -27.68
CA THR A 714 -4.71 14.45 -28.39
C THR A 714 -6.22 14.55 -28.15
N ASP A 715 -6.81 15.71 -28.43
CA ASP A 715 -8.27 15.95 -28.42
C ASP A 715 -9.01 15.50 -27.13
N PRO A 716 -8.61 15.99 -25.93
CA PRO A 716 -9.26 15.61 -24.68
C PRO A 716 -10.67 16.19 -24.52
N VAL A 717 -11.54 15.45 -23.84
CA VAL A 717 -12.89 15.86 -23.42
C VAL A 717 -13.06 15.53 -21.94
N HIS A 718 -13.47 16.54 -21.15
CA HIS A 718 -13.47 16.52 -19.68
C HIS A 718 -12.11 16.19 -19.04
N GLY A 719 -11.02 16.54 -19.74
CA GLY A 719 -9.66 16.48 -19.23
C GLY A 719 -8.72 17.40 -19.99
N GLU A 720 -7.45 17.42 -19.57
CA GLU A 720 -6.35 18.15 -20.22
C GLU A 720 -5.12 17.21 -20.25
N VAL A 721 -4.28 17.27 -21.29
CA VAL A 721 -3.03 16.47 -21.30
C VAL A 721 -1.99 17.17 -20.43
N THR A 722 -1.62 16.53 -19.33
CA THR A 722 -0.76 17.10 -18.26
C THR A 722 0.41 16.19 -17.85
N GLY A 723 0.34 14.90 -18.16
CA GLY A 723 1.48 13.97 -18.03
C GLY A 723 2.34 13.92 -19.29
N LEU A 724 3.19 12.89 -19.36
CA LEU A 724 3.91 12.50 -20.57
C LEU A 724 2.95 12.05 -21.68
#